data_AF-A0A6H9LRA9-F1
#
_entry.id   AF-A0A6H9LRA9-F1
#
_cell.length_a   1.000
_cell.length_b   1.000
_cell.length_c   1.000
_cell.angle_alpha   90.00
_cell.angle_beta   90.00
_cell.angle_gamma   90.00
#
_symmetry.space_group_name_H-M   'P 1'
#
loop_
_entity.id
_entity.type
_entity.pdbx_description
1 polymer ?
#
loop_
_entity_poly.entity_id
_entity_poly.type
_entity_poly.pdbx_seq_one_letter_code
_entity_poly.pdbx_strand_id
1 'polypeptide(L)'
;MDFDSLKKLSFDDVPTKYIVSAFGVKYIHISPREGGDLYITSFGWPLVEQLHPNNWYHDKWYYQNGQKLLGATSQVYRVNSKPINGISADLVVKFSRVAQEVPLIINTTFPDDISPEDLAAARFNSPMEEFGLLMELRKSCNLNGNKRLYTQKPYAIYVPPEEIKLWKLGRDESRFKMHKRKLLESQNDVVKAIELDIKRQYVLLYGWIKGKDAQLMNQDNLLDKKELEQLTIRVINELKENGYRVLDNKPKHFILRKKKNKKELIREKDNKLIYGLIDFELLQRTPEYQRKFKIEQSQKFRKLLKQPEAVAEKDLNHPLNVVQIYGTDYVFGETQDGGYLWVVGNNRTLFDYFVPDRWRRTNRIKLSLKNEVYRTQTRDNIYVVYRRSNIGSKPRIDPLDKNSSKIRQHGYNSPFEEIHIAQTLKHLGINTTLPLAVYRTGHQTTKTAFLRDNSRFQDLSAVEKTMQITAPVFSADFDYYTIWDNFNGFENISSDSVKYVIDIDHAYEQNIINLSEKDEILERAEKVLFAKDFDSDFLTNFVISIFINEEDRVVRDRRNQIEATISFDALTAFELNLINQKEYLSIFNRLKDKLLAADCEKPDLKGHHLLVSINLNNEFIKDADGEIATTLCNFEFIRGLYRSFR
;
A
#
# COMPACT_ATOMS: atom_id res chain seq x y z
N MET A 1 28.19 -22.17 4.42
CA MET A 1 28.68 -21.33 5.54
C MET A 1 27.93 -21.80 6.77
N ASP A 2 28.67 -22.27 7.76
CA ASP A 2 28.11 -22.69 9.05
C ASP A 2 27.85 -21.47 9.95
N PHE A 3 27.13 -21.70 11.05
CA PHE A 3 26.78 -20.66 12.02
C PHE A 3 28.03 -20.01 12.65
N ASP A 4 29.09 -20.78 12.87
CA ASP A 4 30.35 -20.30 13.46
C ASP A 4 31.13 -19.34 12.55
N SER A 5 31.00 -19.50 11.24
CA SER A 5 31.52 -18.54 10.26
C SER A 5 30.61 -17.31 10.16
N LEU A 6 29.29 -17.51 10.20
CA LEU A 6 28.29 -16.44 10.07
C LEU A 6 28.43 -15.40 11.19
N LYS A 7 28.55 -15.86 12.45
CA LYS A 7 28.60 -14.99 13.65
C LYS A 7 29.83 -14.07 13.72
N LYS A 8 30.85 -14.30 12.89
CA LYS A 8 32.05 -13.46 12.81
C LYS A 8 31.87 -12.23 11.93
N LEU A 9 30.82 -12.20 11.11
CA LEU A 9 30.52 -11.10 10.19
C LEU A 9 29.78 -9.98 10.92
N SER A 10 29.95 -8.74 10.46
CA SER A 10 29.08 -7.65 10.89
C SER A 10 27.65 -7.88 10.36
N PHE A 11 26.65 -7.23 10.98
CA PHE A 11 25.25 -7.40 10.58
C PHE A 11 25.01 -7.10 9.10
N ASP A 12 25.75 -6.14 8.54
CA ASP A 12 25.61 -5.69 7.15
C ASP A 12 26.42 -6.53 6.16
N ASP A 13 27.42 -7.27 6.62
CA ASP A 13 28.26 -8.15 5.80
C ASP A 13 27.71 -9.58 5.66
N VAL A 14 26.60 -9.89 6.33
CA VAL A 14 25.98 -11.22 6.25
C VAL A 14 25.42 -11.46 4.84
N PRO A 15 25.66 -12.64 4.22
CA PRO A 15 25.18 -12.93 2.87
C PRO A 15 23.66 -12.79 2.74
N THR A 16 23.19 -12.23 1.61
CA THR A 16 21.78 -11.92 1.32
C THR A 16 20.82 -13.10 1.50
N LYS A 17 21.29 -14.34 1.30
CA LYS A 17 20.49 -15.55 1.52
C LYS A 17 20.04 -15.79 2.97
N TYR A 18 20.68 -15.15 3.95
CA TYR A 18 20.28 -15.18 5.35
C TYR A 18 19.51 -13.93 5.76
N ILE A 19 19.32 -12.98 4.84
CA ILE A 19 18.66 -11.72 5.14
C ILE A 19 17.19 -11.84 4.73
N VAL A 20 16.32 -11.46 5.66
CA VAL A 20 14.89 -11.26 5.42
C VAL A 20 14.47 -9.91 5.97
N SER A 21 13.40 -9.33 5.45
CA SER A 21 12.91 -8.05 5.95
C SER A 21 11.39 -8.00 5.96
N ALA A 22 10.83 -7.36 6.98
CA ALA A 22 9.40 -7.11 7.11
C ALA A 22 9.18 -5.82 7.91
N PHE A 23 8.16 -5.05 7.55
CA PHE A 23 7.80 -3.78 8.20
C PHE A 23 9.00 -2.83 8.35
N GLY A 24 9.84 -2.74 7.31
CA GLY A 24 11.02 -1.88 7.29
C GLY A 24 12.17 -2.33 8.20
N VAL A 25 12.10 -3.53 8.78
CA VAL A 25 13.15 -4.10 9.64
C VAL A 25 13.86 -5.21 8.89
N LYS A 26 15.19 -5.12 8.81
CA LYS A 26 16.08 -6.17 8.32
C LYS A 26 16.37 -7.16 9.46
N TYR A 27 16.34 -8.44 9.15
CA TYR A 27 16.65 -9.54 10.04
C TYR A 27 17.67 -10.47 9.40
N ILE A 28 18.52 -11.05 10.24
CA ILE A 28 19.25 -12.27 9.88
C ILE A 28 18.39 -13.46 10.32
N HIS A 29 18.00 -14.29 9.37
CA HIS A 29 17.24 -15.52 9.58
C HIS A 29 18.18 -16.71 9.72
N ILE A 30 18.06 -17.42 10.84
CA ILE A 30 18.80 -18.64 11.15
C ILE A 30 17.79 -19.72 11.52
N SER A 31 17.97 -20.92 10.97
CA SER A 31 17.24 -22.12 11.38
C SER A 31 18.15 -22.94 12.31
N PRO A 32 17.86 -23.01 13.61
CA PRO A 32 18.61 -23.86 14.56
C PRO A 32 18.56 -25.33 14.15
N ARG A 33 19.56 -26.12 14.59
CA ARG A 33 19.61 -27.55 14.29
C ARG A 33 18.46 -28.32 14.93
N GLU A 34 17.98 -27.83 16.06
CA GLU A 34 16.84 -28.33 16.82
C GLU A 34 15.49 -28.02 16.15
N GLY A 35 15.51 -27.26 15.05
CA GLY A 35 14.34 -26.80 14.32
C GLY A 35 13.91 -25.38 14.71
N GLY A 36 12.89 -24.88 14.01
CA GLY A 36 12.34 -23.55 14.23
C GLY A 36 13.08 -22.45 13.46
N ASP A 37 12.72 -21.20 13.77
CA ASP A 37 13.20 -20.01 13.08
C ASP A 37 13.61 -18.93 14.07
N LEU A 38 14.81 -18.37 13.88
CA LEU A 38 15.33 -17.26 14.66
C LEU A 38 15.59 -16.07 13.73
N TYR A 39 14.88 -14.96 13.96
CA TYR A 39 15.00 -13.71 13.22
C TYR A 39 15.67 -12.67 14.11
N ILE A 40 16.90 -12.28 13.79
CA ILE A 40 17.73 -11.44 14.66
C ILE A 40 17.87 -10.05 14.05
N THR A 41 17.62 -9.01 14.84
CA THR A 41 17.81 -7.61 14.40
C THR A 41 19.28 -7.19 14.55
N SER A 42 19.63 -6.02 14.01
CA SER A 42 20.94 -5.42 14.22
C SER A 42 21.27 -5.18 15.71
N PHE A 43 20.27 -4.99 16.58
CA PHE A 43 20.48 -4.86 18.02
C PHE A 43 20.82 -6.19 18.69
N GLY A 44 20.28 -7.30 18.19
CA GLY A 44 20.51 -8.64 18.74
C GLY A 44 21.76 -9.31 18.19
N TRP A 45 22.22 -8.94 17.00
CA TRP A 45 23.34 -9.59 16.32
C TRP A 45 24.64 -9.71 17.14
N PRO A 46 25.07 -8.67 17.90
CA PRO A 46 26.24 -8.79 18.77
C PRO A 46 26.09 -9.83 19.89
N LEU A 47 24.87 -10.31 20.16
CA LEU A 47 24.52 -11.29 21.19
C LEU A 47 24.00 -12.60 20.56
N VAL A 48 24.31 -12.86 19.29
CA VAL A 48 23.77 -14.01 18.53
C VAL A 48 23.96 -15.36 19.24
N GLU A 49 25.09 -15.56 19.93
CA GLU A 49 25.33 -16.77 20.71
C GLU A 49 24.38 -16.85 21.91
N GLN A 50 24.24 -15.78 22.68
CA GLN A 50 23.33 -15.73 23.84
C GLN A 50 21.85 -15.84 23.43
N LEU A 51 21.49 -15.37 22.23
CA LEU A 51 20.13 -15.44 21.68
C LEU A 51 19.79 -16.80 21.07
N HIS A 52 20.75 -17.72 20.92
CA HIS A 52 20.46 -19.08 20.46
C HIS A 52 19.47 -19.79 21.43
N PRO A 53 18.41 -20.46 20.94
CA PRO A 53 17.35 -21.03 21.78
C PRO A 53 17.85 -21.99 22.88
N ASN A 54 18.97 -22.69 22.68
CA ASN A 54 19.60 -23.56 23.68
C ASN A 54 20.01 -22.83 24.98
N ASN A 55 20.15 -21.50 24.91
CA ASN A 55 20.65 -20.68 25.99
C ASN A 55 19.55 -20.02 26.82
N TRP A 56 18.29 -20.11 26.39
CA TRP A 56 17.19 -19.46 27.10
C TRP A 56 15.81 -20.12 26.91
N TYR A 57 15.55 -20.80 25.79
CA TYR A 57 14.24 -21.38 25.47
C TYR A 57 14.14 -22.87 25.81
N HIS A 58 15.07 -23.67 25.27
CA HIS A 58 15.06 -25.13 25.45
C HIS A 58 15.20 -25.50 26.92
N ASP A 59 14.67 -26.68 27.27
CA ASP A 59 14.51 -27.17 28.65
C ASP A 59 13.69 -26.23 29.53
N LYS A 60 12.96 -25.28 28.93
CA LYS A 60 12.24 -24.21 29.62
C LYS A 60 13.16 -23.39 30.54
N TRP A 61 14.39 -23.11 30.10
CA TRP A 61 15.35 -22.32 30.88
C TRP A 61 14.77 -20.98 31.34
N TYR A 62 14.05 -20.25 30.47
CA TYR A 62 13.37 -19.00 30.80
C TYR A 62 12.38 -19.12 31.96
N TYR A 63 11.80 -20.31 32.17
CA TYR A 63 10.86 -20.58 33.24
C TYR A 63 11.56 -21.06 34.51
N GLN A 64 12.56 -21.95 34.38
CA GLN A 64 13.27 -22.55 35.51
C GLN A 64 14.29 -21.61 36.16
N ASN A 65 14.98 -20.80 35.34
CA ASN A 65 16.06 -19.89 35.76
C ASN A 65 15.71 -18.41 35.55
N GLY A 66 14.49 -18.15 35.10
CA GLY A 66 13.96 -16.80 34.96
C GLY A 66 12.91 -16.47 36.01
N GLN A 67 12.42 -15.24 35.95
CA GLN A 67 11.36 -14.73 36.79
C GLN A 67 10.18 -14.31 35.90
N LYS A 68 8.98 -14.85 36.18
CA LYS A 68 7.76 -14.34 35.56
C LYS A 68 7.48 -12.93 36.08
N LEU A 69 7.27 -11.98 35.17
CA LEU A 69 6.96 -10.60 35.52
C LEU A 69 5.47 -10.48 35.84
N LEU A 70 5.15 -10.18 37.10
CA LEU A 70 3.78 -10.01 37.58
C LEU A 70 3.19 -8.69 37.02
N GLY A 71 1.91 -8.70 36.65
CA GLY A 71 1.20 -7.51 36.12
C GLY A 71 1.20 -7.36 34.59
N ALA A 72 1.97 -8.17 33.87
CA ALA A 72 1.84 -8.33 32.42
C ALA A 72 0.59 -9.18 32.10
N THR A 73 -0.25 -8.73 31.17
CA THR A 73 -1.40 -9.52 30.68
C THR A 73 -0.97 -10.62 29.70
N SER A 74 0.25 -10.50 29.14
CA SER A 74 0.93 -11.55 28.38
C SER A 74 1.85 -12.39 29.27
N GLN A 75 2.23 -13.58 28.80
CA GLN A 75 3.27 -14.38 29.47
C GLN A 75 4.62 -13.72 29.22
N VAL A 76 5.17 -13.03 30.21
CA VAL A 76 6.45 -12.32 30.12
C VAL A 76 7.39 -12.80 31.22
N TYR A 77 8.62 -13.11 30.84
CA TYR A 77 9.67 -13.57 31.74
C TYR A 77 10.91 -12.69 31.58
N ARG A 78 11.61 -12.43 32.67
CA ARG A 78 12.99 -11.94 32.66
C ARG A 78 13.92 -13.12 32.91
N VAL A 79 14.96 -13.28 32.11
CA VAL A 79 15.94 -14.36 32.29
C VAL A 79 17.32 -13.92 31.83
N ASN A 80 18.36 -14.36 32.52
CA ASN A 80 19.71 -14.32 31.98
C ASN A 80 19.93 -15.55 31.09
N SER A 81 20.44 -15.33 29.88
CA SER A 81 20.88 -16.45 29.04
C SER A 81 21.95 -17.28 29.77
N LYS A 82 22.08 -18.55 29.40
CA LYS A 82 23.25 -19.36 29.78
C LYS A 82 24.54 -18.60 29.45
N PRO A 83 25.56 -18.65 30.33
CA PRO A 83 26.80 -17.94 30.11
C PRO A 83 27.58 -18.61 28.98
N ILE A 84 27.98 -17.83 27.98
CA ILE A 84 28.88 -18.25 26.91
C ILE A 84 30.12 -17.38 26.99
N ASN A 85 31.29 -17.99 27.17
CA ASN A 85 32.56 -17.28 27.38
C ASN A 85 32.47 -16.22 28.50
N GLY A 86 31.72 -16.53 29.58
CA GLY A 86 31.49 -15.63 30.71
C GLY A 86 30.47 -14.50 30.47
N ILE A 87 29.85 -14.45 29.29
CA ILE A 87 28.87 -13.41 28.91
C ILE A 87 27.46 -13.99 28.90
N SER A 88 26.56 -13.36 29.66
CA SER A 88 25.12 -13.61 29.63
C SER A 88 24.37 -12.37 29.16
N ALA A 89 23.29 -12.57 28.41
CA ALA A 89 22.35 -11.52 28.04
C ALA A 89 21.18 -11.46 29.05
N ASP A 90 20.85 -10.27 29.55
CA ASP A 90 19.66 -10.04 30.39
C ASP A 90 18.46 -9.78 29.47
N LEU A 91 17.61 -10.80 29.33
CA LEU A 91 16.56 -10.89 28.32
C LEU A 91 15.18 -10.75 28.94
N VAL A 92 14.28 -10.16 28.15
CA VAL A 92 12.83 -10.27 28.34
C VAL A 92 12.29 -11.20 27.26
N VAL A 93 11.66 -12.28 27.69
CA VAL A 93 11.00 -13.29 26.86
C VAL A 93 9.50 -13.00 26.89
N LYS A 94 8.95 -12.51 25.78
CA LYS A 94 7.53 -12.15 25.63
C LYS A 94 6.87 -13.07 24.60
N PHE A 95 5.81 -13.75 25.01
CA PHE A 95 5.01 -14.58 24.10
C PHE A 95 3.96 -13.74 23.37
N SER A 96 4.00 -13.73 22.04
CA SER A 96 3.10 -12.95 21.21
C SER A 96 1.64 -13.38 21.36
N ARG A 97 0.76 -12.39 21.40
CA ARG A 97 -0.70 -12.54 21.43
C ARG A 97 -1.36 -12.26 20.07
N VAL A 98 -0.58 -12.31 18.98
CA VAL A 98 -1.08 -12.08 17.62
C VAL A 98 -2.36 -12.87 17.36
N ALA A 99 -3.36 -12.19 16.81
CA ALA A 99 -4.69 -12.71 16.51
C ALA A 99 -5.52 -13.22 17.70
N GLN A 100 -5.14 -12.95 18.95
CA GLN A 100 -6.03 -13.14 20.10
C GLN A 100 -7.03 -11.97 20.20
N GLU A 101 -8.13 -12.20 20.91
CA GLU A 101 -9.06 -11.15 21.30
C GLU A 101 -8.39 -10.17 22.26
N VAL A 102 -8.67 -8.88 22.12
CA VAL A 102 -8.11 -7.81 22.95
C VAL A 102 -9.12 -7.48 24.06
N PRO A 103 -8.86 -7.84 25.33
CA PRO A 103 -9.79 -7.56 26.43
C PRO A 103 -9.58 -6.13 26.95
N LEU A 104 -9.97 -5.13 26.18
CA LEU A 104 -10.00 -3.74 26.65
C LEU A 104 -11.34 -3.49 27.37
N ILE A 105 -11.29 -3.31 28.68
CA ILE A 105 -12.44 -2.84 29.48
C ILE A 105 -12.29 -1.33 29.66
N ILE A 106 -13.29 -0.58 29.18
CA ILE A 106 -13.38 0.88 29.34
C ILE A 106 -13.72 1.16 30.81
N ASN A 107 -12.70 1.19 31.67
CA ASN A 107 -12.84 1.89 32.94
C ASN A 107 -12.42 3.34 32.70
N THR A 108 -13.39 4.21 32.92
CA THR A 108 -13.42 5.66 32.78
C THR A 108 -12.32 6.36 33.59
N THR A 109 -11.06 6.31 33.14
CA THR A 109 -10.00 7.26 33.50
C THR A 109 -8.79 7.11 32.57
N PHE A 110 -8.93 7.49 31.30
CA PHE A 110 -7.78 7.66 30.42
C PHE A 110 -7.82 9.06 29.78
N PRO A 111 -6.72 9.83 29.74
CA PRO A 111 -6.65 11.16 29.12
C PRO A 111 -6.60 11.11 27.59
N ASP A 112 -6.66 9.93 26.98
CA ASP A 112 -6.58 9.76 25.53
C ASP A 112 -8.00 9.81 24.93
N ASP A 113 -8.27 10.80 24.08
CA ASP A 113 -9.47 10.94 23.24
C ASP A 113 -9.50 9.85 22.14
N ILE A 114 -9.51 8.56 22.53
CA ILE A 114 -9.59 7.44 21.58
C ILE A 114 -11.05 7.25 21.18
N SER A 115 -11.32 7.27 19.88
CA SER A 115 -12.69 7.07 19.39
C SER A 115 -13.19 5.63 19.66
N PRO A 116 -14.51 5.44 19.82
CA PRO A 116 -15.09 4.10 19.93
C PRO A 116 -14.70 3.17 18.78
N GLU A 117 -14.57 3.70 17.55
CA GLU A 117 -14.16 2.94 16.37
C GLU A 117 -12.70 2.45 16.49
N ASP A 118 -11.80 3.31 16.99
CA ASP A 118 -10.40 2.95 17.22
C ASP A 118 -10.24 1.85 18.28
N LEU A 119 -11.06 1.89 19.33
CA LEU A 119 -11.13 0.84 20.36
C LEU A 119 -11.68 -0.47 19.78
N ALA A 120 -12.75 -0.40 18.98
CA ALA A 120 -13.33 -1.58 18.33
C ALA A 120 -12.35 -2.23 17.33
N ALA A 121 -11.50 -1.42 16.68
CA ALA A 121 -10.46 -1.86 15.75
C ALA A 121 -9.17 -2.35 16.44
N ALA A 122 -9.09 -2.29 17.78
CA ALA A 122 -7.91 -2.69 18.53
C ALA A 122 -7.55 -4.16 18.27
N ARG A 123 -6.24 -4.39 18.11
CA ARG A 123 -5.66 -5.71 17.84
C ARG A 123 -4.23 -5.74 18.33
N PHE A 124 -3.80 -6.90 18.83
CA PHE A 124 -2.38 -7.14 19.07
C PHE A 124 -1.61 -7.16 17.75
N ASN A 125 -0.49 -6.46 17.69
CA ASN A 125 0.42 -6.48 16.56
C ASN A 125 1.00 -7.89 16.33
N SER A 126 1.30 -8.21 15.07
CA SER A 126 2.14 -9.39 14.80
C SER A 126 3.57 -9.14 15.31
N PRO A 127 4.39 -10.18 15.58
CA PRO A 127 5.74 -9.98 16.10
C PRO A 127 6.61 -9.04 15.25
N MET A 128 6.55 -9.19 13.93
CA MET A 128 7.31 -8.39 12.98
C MET A 128 6.77 -6.95 12.89
N GLU A 129 5.45 -6.78 12.98
CA GLU A 129 4.78 -5.48 13.02
C GLU A 129 5.11 -4.71 14.31
N GLU A 130 5.15 -5.39 15.46
CA GLU A 130 5.55 -4.80 16.75
C GLU A 130 6.99 -4.26 16.68
N PHE A 131 7.92 -5.05 16.15
CA PHE A 131 9.30 -4.60 15.93
C PHE A 131 9.39 -3.47 14.89
N GLY A 132 8.61 -3.54 13.81
CA GLY A 132 8.55 -2.50 12.78
C GLY A 132 8.11 -1.15 13.34
N LEU A 133 6.97 -1.11 14.01
CA LEU A 133 6.45 0.11 14.63
C LEU A 133 7.41 0.66 15.71
N LEU A 134 8.04 -0.21 16.49
CA LEU A 134 9.05 0.21 17.47
C LEU A 134 10.29 0.82 16.80
N MET A 135 10.75 0.25 15.69
CA MET A 135 11.86 0.80 14.92
C MET A 135 11.52 2.16 14.32
N GLU A 136 10.33 2.31 13.75
CA GLU A 136 9.87 3.58 13.21
C GLU A 136 9.73 4.66 14.29
N LEU A 137 9.15 4.34 15.44
CA LEU A 137 9.08 5.25 16.60
C LEU A 137 10.48 5.70 17.04
N ARG A 138 11.44 4.77 17.14
CA ARG A 138 12.83 5.11 17.50
C ARG A 138 13.48 6.02 16.45
N LYS A 139 13.16 5.83 15.16
CA LYS A 139 13.66 6.66 14.06
C LYS A 139 13.03 8.05 14.09
N SER A 140 11.71 8.17 14.31
CA SER A 140 11.01 9.46 14.35
C SER A 140 11.53 10.35 15.48
N CYS A 141 11.79 9.79 16.66
CA CYS A 141 12.37 10.53 17.78
C CYS A 141 13.76 11.13 17.45
N ASN A 142 14.57 10.44 16.66
CA ASN A 142 15.90 10.94 16.27
C ASN A 142 15.83 12.05 15.21
N LEU A 143 14.86 11.98 14.29
CA LEU A 143 14.75 12.91 13.15
C LEU A 143 14.12 14.25 13.55
N ASN A 144 13.15 14.24 14.46
CA ASN A 144 12.40 15.46 14.83
C ASN A 144 13.17 16.37 15.81
N GLY A 145 14.44 16.08 16.13
CA GLY A 145 15.19 16.77 17.19
C GLY A 145 14.59 16.59 18.59
N ASN A 146 13.58 15.71 18.71
CA ASN A 146 12.90 15.39 19.96
C ASN A 146 13.86 14.64 20.89
N LYS A 147 13.66 14.82 22.20
CA LYS A 147 14.45 14.10 23.21
C LYS A 147 14.29 12.59 22.99
N ARG A 148 15.42 11.88 23.10
CA ARG A 148 15.51 10.43 22.86
C ARG A 148 14.54 9.67 23.77
N LEU A 149 13.50 9.07 23.19
CA LEU A 149 12.64 8.12 23.89
C LEU A 149 13.43 6.83 24.18
N TYR A 150 13.58 6.47 25.45
CA TYR A 150 14.23 5.21 25.83
C TYR A 150 13.21 4.08 25.70
N THR A 151 13.52 3.10 24.86
CA THR A 151 12.66 1.91 24.70
C THR A 151 13.49 0.63 24.80
N GLN A 152 12.84 -0.50 25.05
CA GLN A 152 13.50 -1.80 24.99
C GLN A 152 14.13 -2.00 23.60
N LYS A 153 15.32 -2.60 23.57
CA LYS A 153 15.95 -2.99 22.32
C LYS A 153 15.33 -4.32 21.86
N PRO A 154 14.69 -4.40 20.69
CA PRO A 154 14.19 -5.66 20.16
C PRO A 154 15.37 -6.46 19.58
N TYR A 155 15.70 -7.58 20.21
CA TYR A 155 16.88 -8.37 19.84
C TYR A 155 16.56 -9.41 18.77
N ALA A 156 15.51 -10.22 18.99
CA ALA A 156 15.16 -11.27 18.05
C ALA A 156 13.70 -11.72 18.21
N ILE A 157 13.19 -12.41 17.19
CA ILE A 157 11.95 -13.16 17.23
C ILE A 157 12.31 -14.63 17.04
N TYR A 158 11.94 -15.48 17.99
CA TYR A 158 12.08 -16.93 17.89
C TYR A 158 10.71 -17.58 17.64
N VAL A 159 10.67 -18.48 16.67
CA VAL A 159 9.51 -19.29 16.33
C VAL A 159 9.90 -20.75 16.56
N PRO A 160 9.48 -21.35 17.68
CA PRO A 160 9.73 -22.75 17.97
C PRO A 160 9.12 -23.67 16.89
N PRO A 161 9.68 -24.87 16.62
CA PRO A 161 9.16 -25.79 15.60
C PRO A 161 7.80 -26.40 15.96
N GLU A 162 7.40 -26.37 17.24
CA GLU A 162 6.21 -27.05 17.72
C GLU A 162 4.91 -26.44 17.17
N GLU A 163 4.04 -27.30 16.64
CA GLU A 163 2.64 -26.95 16.36
C GLU A 163 1.79 -27.04 17.63
N ILE A 164 1.06 -25.97 17.92
CA ILE A 164 0.15 -25.85 19.05
C ILE A 164 -1.29 -25.77 18.53
N LYS A 165 -2.20 -26.51 19.18
CA LYS A 165 -3.63 -26.47 18.87
C LYS A 165 -4.18 -25.04 19.03
N LEU A 166 -4.98 -24.58 18.06
CA LEU A 166 -5.49 -23.20 17.98
C LEU A 166 -6.17 -22.70 19.25
N TRP A 167 -6.99 -23.53 19.89
CA TRP A 167 -7.69 -23.17 21.12
C TRP A 167 -6.74 -22.88 22.29
N LYS A 168 -5.54 -23.50 22.34
CA LYS A 168 -4.51 -23.19 23.35
C LYS A 168 -3.83 -21.85 23.09
N LEU A 169 -3.74 -21.46 21.82
CA LEU A 169 -3.19 -20.17 21.41
C LEU A 169 -4.22 -19.04 21.49
N GLY A 170 -5.51 -19.36 21.61
CA GLY A 170 -6.60 -18.37 21.67
C GLY A 170 -6.72 -17.51 20.40
N ARG A 171 -6.25 -18.01 19.25
CA ARG A 171 -6.19 -17.23 18.00
C ARG A 171 -7.48 -17.33 17.21
N ASP A 172 -7.92 -16.20 16.70
CA ASP A 172 -8.97 -16.09 15.70
C ASP A 172 -8.39 -16.17 14.27
N GLU A 173 -9.00 -17.00 13.42
CA GLU A 173 -8.51 -17.22 12.06
C GLU A 173 -8.65 -15.98 11.16
N SER A 174 -9.73 -15.20 11.32
CA SER A 174 -9.99 -14.03 10.50
C SER A 174 -8.96 -12.92 10.78
N ARG A 175 -8.73 -12.63 12.07
CA ARG A 175 -7.67 -11.72 12.53
C ARG A 175 -6.30 -12.22 12.09
N PHE A 176 -6.03 -13.52 12.16
CA PHE A 176 -4.75 -14.08 11.72
C PHE A 176 -4.53 -13.90 10.21
N LYS A 177 -5.55 -14.12 9.38
CA LYS A 177 -5.50 -13.87 7.92
C LYS A 177 -5.15 -12.41 7.62
N MET A 178 -5.71 -11.46 8.38
CA MET A 178 -5.33 -10.05 8.25
C MET A 178 -3.84 -9.82 8.59
N HIS A 179 -3.30 -10.44 9.64
CA HIS A 179 -1.87 -10.31 9.96
C HIS A 179 -0.97 -10.94 8.90
N LYS A 180 -1.35 -12.11 8.36
CA LYS A 180 -0.63 -12.73 7.23
C LYS A 180 -0.60 -11.80 6.03
N ARG A 181 -1.74 -11.15 5.73
CA ARG A 181 -1.84 -10.15 4.65
C ARG A 181 -0.94 -8.94 4.91
N LYS A 182 -0.97 -8.36 6.11
CA LYS A 182 -0.11 -7.23 6.49
C LYS A 182 1.38 -7.57 6.46
N LEU A 183 1.75 -8.78 6.88
CA LEU A 183 3.13 -9.24 6.76
C LEU A 183 3.52 -9.33 5.29
N LEU A 184 2.69 -9.97 4.46
CA LEU A 184 2.94 -10.07 3.03
C LEU A 184 3.12 -8.69 2.38
N GLU A 185 2.27 -7.72 2.74
CA GLU A 185 2.31 -6.32 2.29
C GLU A 185 3.58 -5.56 2.70
N SER A 186 4.20 -5.94 3.82
CA SER A 186 5.35 -5.23 4.39
C SER A 186 6.70 -5.78 3.94
N GLN A 187 6.67 -6.88 3.20
CA GLN A 187 7.81 -7.58 2.66
C GLN A 187 7.95 -7.22 1.19
N ASN A 188 8.67 -6.13 0.92
CA ASN A 188 9.12 -5.83 -0.44
C ASN A 188 10.47 -6.53 -0.65
N ASP A 189 10.73 -7.00 -1.87
CA ASP A 189 12.09 -7.34 -2.29
C ASP A 189 12.83 -8.29 -1.33
N VAL A 190 12.31 -9.49 -1.07
CA VAL A 190 12.96 -10.48 -0.20
C VAL A 190 13.28 -11.76 -0.95
N VAL A 191 14.57 -12.15 -0.96
CA VAL A 191 15.06 -13.46 -1.44
C VAL A 191 14.36 -14.62 -0.70
N LYS A 192 13.95 -14.38 0.54
CA LYS A 192 13.21 -15.33 1.38
C LYS A 192 12.11 -14.60 2.15
N ALA A 193 10.85 -14.94 1.86
CA ALA A 193 9.70 -14.39 2.57
C ALA A 193 9.57 -14.99 3.97
N ILE A 194 9.20 -14.17 4.94
CA ILE A 194 8.76 -14.61 6.26
C ILE A 194 7.29 -15.00 6.17
N GLU A 195 6.96 -16.17 6.70
CA GLU A 195 5.58 -16.64 6.78
C GLU A 195 5.07 -16.68 8.22
N LEU A 196 3.79 -16.33 8.38
CA LEU A 196 3.06 -16.56 9.63
C LEU A 196 2.27 -17.86 9.53
N ASP A 197 2.58 -18.77 10.45
CA ASP A 197 1.81 -19.97 10.76
C ASP A 197 0.92 -19.73 12.00
N ILE A 198 -0.37 -20.02 11.85
CA ILE A 198 -1.39 -19.85 12.87
C ILE A 198 -1.22 -20.83 14.04
N LYS A 199 -0.57 -21.97 13.84
CA LYS A 199 -0.34 -23.00 14.86
C LYS A 199 0.98 -22.83 15.60
N ARG A 200 1.88 -21.95 15.15
CA ARG A 200 3.20 -21.77 15.79
C ARG A 200 3.20 -20.62 16.79
N GLN A 201 3.95 -20.81 17.88
CA GLN A 201 4.17 -19.74 18.87
C GLN A 201 5.20 -18.74 18.32
N TYR A 202 5.02 -17.46 18.63
CA TYR A 202 6.06 -16.45 18.39
C TYR A 202 6.53 -15.90 19.72
N VAL A 203 7.84 -15.81 19.90
CA VAL A 203 8.49 -15.36 21.13
C VAL A 203 9.39 -14.17 20.79
N LEU A 204 9.05 -12.99 21.30
CA LEU A 204 9.84 -11.78 21.12
C LEU A 204 10.88 -11.69 22.25
N LEU A 205 12.12 -11.44 21.86
CA LEU A 205 13.24 -11.20 22.77
C LEU A 205 13.58 -9.71 22.78
N TYR A 206 13.52 -9.12 23.97
CA TYR A 206 13.93 -7.75 24.22
C TYR A 206 15.09 -7.70 25.22
N GLY A 207 15.90 -6.65 25.14
CA GLY A 207 16.89 -6.36 26.19
C GLY A 207 16.24 -5.81 27.46
N TRP A 208 16.64 -6.30 28.63
CA TRP A 208 16.14 -5.79 29.91
C TRP A 208 16.51 -4.32 30.15
N ILE A 209 15.53 -3.51 30.56
CA ILE A 209 15.77 -2.15 31.05
C ILE A 209 15.86 -2.21 32.57
N LYS A 210 17.05 -1.94 33.11
CA LYS A 210 17.22 -1.81 34.56
C LYS A 210 16.27 -0.75 35.13
N GLY A 211 15.60 -1.03 36.23
CA GLY A 211 14.65 -0.12 36.87
C GLY A 211 13.48 -0.87 37.48
N LYS A 212 12.47 -0.11 37.91
CA LYS A 212 11.19 -0.62 38.41
C LYS A 212 10.08 0.22 37.78
N ASP A 213 8.93 -0.39 37.50
CA ASP A 213 7.84 0.31 36.82
C ASP A 213 7.25 1.42 37.71
N ALA A 214 6.67 2.44 37.08
CA ALA A 214 6.21 3.64 37.76
C ALA A 214 5.04 3.35 38.73
N GLN A 215 4.20 2.35 38.44
CA GLN A 215 3.13 1.96 39.34
C GLN A 215 3.68 1.40 40.65
N LEU A 216 4.63 0.48 40.58
CA LEU A 216 5.27 -0.04 41.78
C LEU A 216 6.14 1.01 42.47
N MET A 217 6.75 1.97 41.76
CA MET A 217 7.46 3.09 42.40
C MET A 217 6.51 3.98 43.21
N ASN A 218 5.28 4.20 42.72
CA ASN A 218 4.25 4.92 43.46
C ASN A 218 3.78 4.11 44.68
N GLN A 219 3.57 2.79 44.55
CA GLN A 219 3.23 1.92 45.69
C GLN A 219 4.33 1.88 46.77
N ASP A 220 5.60 1.99 46.36
CA ASP A 220 6.75 2.10 47.27
C ASP A 220 6.92 3.50 47.89
N ASN A 221 6.03 4.46 47.61
CA ASN A 221 6.14 5.88 48.00
C ASN A 221 7.42 6.59 47.51
N LEU A 222 7.93 6.18 46.35
CA LEU A 222 9.11 6.79 45.70
C LEU A 222 8.74 7.75 44.55
N LEU A 223 7.47 7.71 44.13
CA LEU A 223 6.88 8.58 43.14
C LEU A 223 5.53 9.03 43.69
N ASP A 224 5.29 10.34 43.76
CA ASP A 224 4.00 10.86 44.21
C ASP A 224 2.90 10.60 43.16
N LYS A 225 1.64 10.47 43.61
CA LYS A 225 0.50 10.21 42.73
C LYS A 225 0.35 11.29 41.65
N LYS A 226 0.54 12.57 42.00
CA LYS A 226 0.45 13.68 41.06
C LYS A 226 1.60 13.61 40.05
N GLU A 227 2.80 13.24 40.47
CA GLU A 227 3.92 13.03 39.55
C GLU A 227 3.70 11.84 38.62
N LEU A 228 3.03 10.77 39.09
CA LEU A 228 2.67 9.63 38.25
C LEU A 228 1.64 10.00 37.18
N GLU A 229 0.62 10.78 37.55
CA GLU A 229 -0.37 11.31 36.61
C GLU A 229 0.29 12.21 35.56
N GLN A 230 1.14 13.14 35.99
CA GLN A 230 1.91 14.02 35.10
C GLN A 230 2.85 13.24 34.18
N LEU A 231 3.52 12.21 34.69
CA LEU A 231 4.35 11.32 33.89
C LEU A 231 3.51 10.65 32.79
N THR A 232 2.34 10.12 33.15
CA THR A 232 1.46 9.40 32.22
C THR A 232 0.99 10.32 31.09
N ILE A 233 0.50 11.52 31.41
CA ILE A 233 0.10 12.53 30.42
C ILE A 233 1.28 12.90 29.52
N ARG A 234 2.47 13.07 30.10
CA ARG A 234 3.67 13.39 29.33
C ARG A 234 4.05 12.27 28.35
N VAL A 235 4.01 11.00 28.76
CA VAL A 235 4.32 9.87 27.85
C VAL A 235 3.35 9.84 26.68
N ILE A 236 2.07 10.05 26.95
CA ILE A 236 1.02 10.14 25.91
C ILE A 236 1.34 11.25 24.90
N ASN A 237 1.63 12.45 25.40
CA ASN A 237 1.94 13.59 24.54
C ASN A 237 3.23 13.38 23.74
N GLU A 238 4.29 12.87 24.36
CA GLU A 238 5.55 12.57 23.68
C GLU A 238 5.36 11.49 22.59
N LEU A 239 4.53 10.47 22.82
CA LEU A 239 4.19 9.49 21.77
C LEU A 239 3.43 10.16 20.62
N LYS A 240 2.42 10.98 20.94
CA LYS A 240 1.59 11.70 19.95
C LYS A 240 2.39 12.66 19.09
N GLU A 241 3.31 13.43 19.70
CA GLU A 241 4.26 14.32 19.02
C GLU A 241 5.17 13.58 18.05
N ASN A 242 5.47 12.31 18.33
CA ASN A 242 6.25 11.45 17.45
C ASN A 242 5.40 10.68 16.43
N GLY A 243 4.06 10.87 16.44
CA GLY A 243 3.12 10.24 15.50
C GLY A 243 2.60 8.87 15.93
N TYR A 244 2.73 8.51 17.21
CA TYR A 244 2.35 7.20 17.73
C TYR A 244 1.43 7.27 18.96
N ARG A 245 0.76 6.16 19.25
CA ARG A 245 -0.01 5.94 20.48
C ARG A 245 0.05 4.47 20.90
N VAL A 246 -0.23 4.19 22.17
CA VAL A 246 -0.39 2.83 22.71
C VAL A 246 -1.77 2.74 23.34
N LEU A 247 -2.66 1.87 22.83
CA LEU A 247 -4.06 1.85 23.27
C LEU A 247 -4.29 1.38 24.72
N ASP A 248 -3.32 0.67 25.32
CA ASP A 248 -3.36 0.27 26.73
C ASP A 248 -2.21 0.91 27.52
N ASN A 249 -1.91 2.19 27.28
CA ASN A 249 -0.78 2.84 27.91
C ASN A 249 -1.01 3.04 29.42
N LYS A 250 -0.22 2.37 30.27
CA LYS A 250 -0.41 2.34 31.73
C LYS A 250 0.90 2.64 32.46
N PRO A 251 0.86 3.18 33.69
CA PRO A 251 2.05 3.39 34.54
C PRO A 251 3.01 2.19 34.66
N LYS A 252 2.49 0.96 34.62
CA LYS A 252 3.29 -0.26 34.64
C LYS A 252 4.17 -0.46 33.39
N HIS A 253 3.95 0.30 32.32
CA HIS A 253 4.74 0.29 31.08
C HIS A 253 5.89 1.32 31.09
N PHE A 254 6.07 2.07 32.19
CA PHE A 254 7.12 3.09 32.33
C PHE A 254 8.17 2.64 33.35
N ILE A 255 9.37 2.32 32.89
CA ILE A 255 10.47 1.88 33.76
C ILE A 255 11.26 3.09 34.24
N LEU A 256 11.29 3.30 35.55
CA LEU A 256 12.03 4.36 36.21
C LEU A 256 13.29 3.81 36.89
N ARG A 257 14.34 4.64 36.96
CA ARG A 257 15.60 4.31 37.63
C ARG A 257 15.83 5.22 38.83
N LYS A 258 16.46 4.65 39.86
CA LYS A 258 17.00 5.38 41.01
C LYS A 258 18.43 5.84 40.71
N LYS A 259 18.84 6.97 41.29
CA LYS A 259 20.27 7.33 41.36
C LYS A 259 20.99 6.32 42.27
N LYS A 260 22.26 6.00 41.96
CA LYS A 260 23.06 5.10 42.81
C LYS A 260 23.09 5.64 44.25
N ASN A 261 22.74 4.80 45.22
CA ASN A 261 22.77 5.06 46.66
C ASN A 261 21.83 6.18 47.18
N LYS A 262 20.79 6.57 46.42
CA LYS A 262 19.77 7.53 46.87
C LYS A 262 18.36 6.99 46.66
N LYS A 263 17.40 7.44 47.48
CA LYS A 263 15.96 7.22 47.26
C LYS A 263 15.40 8.05 46.10
N GLU A 264 16.21 8.93 45.50
CA GLU A 264 15.81 9.79 44.39
C GLU A 264 15.77 9.07 43.03
N LEU A 265 14.76 9.40 42.24
CA LEU A 265 14.64 8.99 40.84
C LEU A 265 15.58 9.82 39.94
N ILE A 266 16.00 9.22 38.83
CA ILE A 266 16.80 9.90 37.82
C ILE A 266 15.90 10.89 37.06
N ARG A 267 16.37 12.13 36.98
CA ARG A 267 15.72 13.24 36.29
C ARG A 267 16.68 13.88 35.32
N GLU A 268 16.13 14.51 34.30
CA GLU A 268 16.83 15.38 33.37
C GLU A 268 17.16 16.74 34.01
N LYS A 269 17.89 17.59 33.29
CA LYS A 269 18.28 18.94 33.75
C LYS A 269 17.08 19.84 34.03
N ASP A 270 15.96 19.65 33.34
CA ASP A 270 14.70 20.37 33.51
C ASP A 270 13.77 19.71 34.55
N ASN A 271 14.33 18.89 35.45
CA ASN A 271 13.64 18.19 36.54
C ASN A 271 12.58 17.15 36.10
N LYS A 272 12.55 16.81 34.80
CA LYS A 272 11.68 15.78 34.23
C LYS A 272 12.19 14.37 34.53
N LEU A 273 11.30 13.45 34.90
CA LEU A 273 11.67 12.04 35.14
C LEU A 273 12.17 11.38 33.85
N ILE A 274 13.26 10.61 33.93
CA ILE A 274 13.70 9.75 32.83
C ILE A 274 12.98 8.41 32.94
N TYR A 275 12.33 7.98 31.86
CA TYR A 275 11.60 6.73 31.80
C TYR A 275 12.03 5.90 30.58
N GLY A 276 11.91 4.58 30.71
CA GLY A 276 11.98 3.64 29.59
C GLY A 276 10.59 3.09 29.28
N LEU A 277 10.16 3.17 28.03
CA LEU A 277 8.90 2.58 27.58
C LEU A 277 9.09 1.09 27.25
N ILE A 278 8.11 0.29 27.67
CA ILE A 278 8.01 -1.14 27.37
C ILE A 278 6.60 -1.48 26.86
N ASP A 279 6.44 -2.71 26.38
CA ASP A 279 5.17 -3.29 25.92
C ASP A 279 4.52 -2.60 24.71
N PHE A 280 4.87 -3.07 23.50
CA PHE A 280 4.49 -2.43 22.23
C PHE A 280 3.42 -3.19 21.43
N GLU A 281 2.77 -4.19 22.03
CA GLU A 281 1.81 -5.05 21.34
C GLU A 281 0.56 -4.31 20.83
N LEU A 282 0.25 -3.15 21.41
CA LEU A 282 -0.84 -2.25 20.98
C LEU A 282 -0.31 -0.88 20.52
N LEU A 283 0.98 -0.80 20.16
CA LEU A 283 1.56 0.39 19.53
C LEU A 283 0.93 0.60 18.15
N GLN A 284 0.56 1.84 17.83
CA GLN A 284 -0.03 2.22 16.55
C GLN A 284 0.47 3.59 16.11
N ARG A 285 0.46 3.85 14.81
CA ARG A 285 0.55 5.22 14.28
C ARG A 285 -0.74 5.97 14.66
N THR A 286 -0.64 7.26 14.94
CA THR A 286 -1.83 8.12 15.04
C THR A 286 -2.51 8.23 13.66
N PRO A 287 -3.82 8.51 13.58
CA PRO A 287 -4.49 8.74 12.30
C PRO A 287 -3.79 9.81 11.45
N GLU A 288 -3.30 10.89 12.07
CA GLU A 288 -2.58 11.99 11.42
C GLU A 288 -1.28 11.50 10.78
N TYR A 289 -0.49 10.73 11.55
CA TYR A 289 0.78 10.21 11.07
C TYR A 289 0.59 9.10 10.04
N GLN A 290 -0.46 8.28 10.19
CA GLN A 290 -0.85 7.29 9.19
C GLN A 290 -1.30 7.93 7.88
N ARG A 291 -2.00 9.08 7.93
CA ARG A 291 -2.29 9.91 6.75
C ARG A 291 -0.99 10.43 6.15
N LYS A 292 -0.13 11.09 6.94
CA LYS A 292 1.18 11.60 6.46
C LYS A 292 2.01 10.54 5.76
N PHE A 293 2.11 9.35 6.35
CA PHE A 293 2.83 8.22 5.76
C PHE A 293 2.26 7.83 4.39
N LYS A 294 0.93 7.77 4.25
CA LYS A 294 0.27 7.49 2.96
C LYS A 294 0.51 8.58 1.92
N ILE A 295 0.50 9.85 2.32
CA ILE A 295 0.82 10.99 1.44
C ILE A 295 2.23 10.85 0.88
N GLU A 296 3.22 10.58 1.74
CA GLU A 296 4.62 10.40 1.33
C GLU A 296 4.77 9.26 0.31
N GLN A 297 4.02 8.16 0.46
CA GLN A 297 4.03 7.06 -0.53
C GLN A 297 3.44 7.46 -1.88
N SER A 298 2.31 8.17 -1.90
CA SER A 298 1.68 8.65 -3.14
C SER A 298 2.55 9.70 -3.85
N GLN A 299 3.17 10.62 -3.11
CA GLN A 299 4.11 11.60 -3.66
C GLN A 299 5.35 10.93 -4.28
N LYS A 300 5.90 9.92 -3.60
CA LYS A 300 7.01 9.11 -4.15
C LYS A 300 6.61 8.45 -5.46
N PHE A 301 5.43 7.83 -5.52
CA PHE A 301 4.90 7.22 -6.74
C PHE A 301 4.81 8.23 -7.90
N ARG A 302 4.24 9.41 -7.67
CA ARG A 302 4.12 10.46 -8.70
C ARG A 302 5.47 10.93 -9.21
N LYS A 303 6.46 11.08 -8.32
CA LYS A 303 7.82 11.44 -8.71
C LYS A 303 8.43 10.37 -9.62
N LEU A 304 8.25 9.09 -9.28
CA LEU A 304 8.73 7.96 -10.08
C LEU A 304 8.05 7.86 -11.46
N LEU A 305 6.79 8.28 -11.57
CA LEU A 305 6.06 8.36 -12.84
C LEU A 305 6.58 9.47 -13.77
N LYS A 306 6.99 10.62 -13.21
CA LYS A 306 7.49 11.78 -13.98
C LYS A 306 8.99 11.70 -14.31
N GLN A 307 9.77 11.02 -13.49
CA GLN A 307 11.22 10.90 -13.66
C GLN A 307 11.60 9.43 -13.87
N PRO A 308 11.79 8.98 -15.12
CA PRO A 308 12.29 7.64 -15.43
C PRO A 308 13.81 7.52 -15.19
N GLU A 309 14.39 8.29 -14.28
CA GLU A 309 15.81 8.15 -13.94
C GLU A 309 16.04 6.82 -13.23
N ALA A 310 16.92 6.01 -13.84
CA ALA A 310 17.31 4.70 -13.37
C ALA A 310 17.89 4.78 -11.95
N VAL A 311 17.10 4.36 -10.96
CA VAL A 311 17.64 4.00 -9.65
C VAL A 311 18.58 2.81 -9.86
N ALA A 312 19.79 2.91 -9.34
CA ALA A 312 20.87 1.94 -9.50
C ALA A 312 20.43 0.50 -9.17
N GLU A 313 20.96 -0.47 -9.92
CA GLU A 313 20.70 -1.93 -9.81
C GLU A 313 20.86 -2.53 -8.40
N LYS A 314 21.37 -1.77 -7.43
CA LYS A 314 21.78 -2.27 -6.11
C LYS A 314 20.65 -2.61 -5.14
N ASP A 315 19.41 -2.18 -5.39
CA ASP A 315 18.30 -2.29 -4.43
C ASP A 315 17.12 -3.18 -4.88
N LEU A 316 17.22 -3.88 -6.02
CA LEU A 316 16.12 -4.68 -6.56
C LEU A 316 16.38 -6.18 -6.32
N ASN A 317 15.53 -6.85 -5.55
CA ASN A 317 15.80 -8.22 -5.06
C ASN A 317 15.04 -9.32 -5.82
N HIS A 318 14.33 -8.97 -6.89
CA HIS A 318 13.81 -9.90 -7.91
C HIS A 318 14.51 -9.65 -9.25
N PRO A 319 14.78 -10.69 -10.07
CA PRO A 319 15.25 -10.49 -11.44
C PRO A 319 14.10 -9.92 -12.28
N LEU A 320 13.85 -8.63 -12.13
CA LEU A 320 12.93 -7.88 -12.95
C LEU A 320 13.59 -7.71 -14.32
N ASN A 321 12.91 -8.17 -15.36
CA ASN A 321 13.40 -8.03 -16.72
C ASN A 321 12.73 -6.81 -17.34
N VAL A 322 13.50 -6.01 -18.07
CA VAL A 322 12.90 -5.03 -18.97
C VAL A 322 12.68 -5.74 -20.30
N VAL A 323 11.42 -5.81 -20.71
CA VAL A 323 11.00 -6.47 -21.96
C VAL A 323 10.26 -5.46 -22.82
N GLN A 324 10.37 -5.61 -24.13
CA GLN A 324 9.65 -4.75 -25.06
C GLN A 324 8.55 -5.54 -25.77
N ILE A 325 7.32 -5.04 -25.73
CA ILE A 325 6.15 -5.65 -26.34
C ILE A 325 5.45 -4.58 -27.19
N TYR A 326 5.34 -4.81 -28.50
CA TYR A 326 4.85 -3.82 -29.47
C TYR A 326 5.60 -2.47 -29.41
N GLY A 327 6.90 -2.49 -29.13
CA GLY A 327 7.68 -1.24 -29.00
C GLY A 327 7.46 -0.48 -27.69
N THR A 328 6.60 -0.98 -26.79
CA THR A 328 6.44 -0.46 -25.44
C THR A 328 7.33 -1.23 -24.48
N ASP A 329 8.16 -0.51 -23.70
CA ASP A 329 8.97 -1.10 -22.63
C ASP A 329 8.09 -1.47 -21.44
N TYR A 330 8.39 -2.61 -20.81
CA TYR A 330 7.76 -3.07 -19.58
C TYR A 330 8.79 -3.61 -18.60
N VAL A 331 8.59 -3.30 -17.32
CA VAL A 331 9.20 -4.04 -16.22
C VAL A 331 8.35 -5.28 -15.94
N PHE A 332 8.94 -6.45 -16.17
CA PHE A 332 8.30 -7.75 -16.06
C PHE A 332 8.80 -8.56 -14.86
N GLY A 333 7.87 -9.20 -14.15
CA GLY A 333 8.16 -10.09 -13.03
C GLY A 333 6.97 -10.98 -12.62
N GLU A 334 7.28 -12.02 -11.86
CA GLU A 334 6.29 -12.92 -11.24
C GLU A 334 5.75 -12.33 -9.94
N THR A 335 4.44 -12.47 -9.72
CA THR A 335 3.75 -12.01 -8.51
C THR A 335 3.60 -13.16 -7.52
N GLN A 336 3.48 -12.84 -6.22
CA GLN A 336 3.40 -13.82 -5.14
C GLN A 336 2.20 -14.79 -5.25
N ASP A 337 1.17 -14.44 -6.01
CA ASP A 337 0.02 -15.32 -6.28
C ASP A 337 0.21 -16.23 -7.51
N GLY A 338 1.44 -16.34 -8.03
CA GLY A 338 1.80 -17.12 -9.22
C GLY A 338 1.40 -16.46 -10.54
N GLY A 339 0.95 -15.20 -10.50
CA GLY A 339 0.63 -14.40 -11.67
C GLY A 339 1.85 -13.73 -12.28
N TYR A 340 1.62 -12.99 -13.37
CA TYR A 340 2.66 -12.18 -14.01
C TYR A 340 2.22 -10.74 -14.12
N LEU A 341 3.16 -9.82 -13.88
CA LEU A 341 2.95 -8.39 -13.94
C LEU A 341 3.92 -7.75 -14.93
N TRP A 342 3.40 -6.84 -15.75
CA TRP A 342 4.15 -6.00 -16.67
C TRP A 342 3.79 -4.55 -16.37
N VAL A 343 4.72 -3.79 -15.80
CA VAL A 343 4.53 -2.36 -15.51
C VAL A 343 5.10 -1.54 -16.67
N VAL A 344 4.30 -0.60 -17.18
CA VAL A 344 4.67 0.20 -18.36
C VAL A 344 5.89 1.07 -18.05
N GLY A 345 6.85 1.07 -18.97
CA GLY A 345 8.13 1.78 -18.87
C GLY A 345 9.28 0.90 -18.38
N ASN A 346 10.38 1.56 -17.99
CA ASN A 346 11.63 0.91 -17.58
C ASN A 346 11.98 1.12 -16.10
N ASN A 347 11.17 1.89 -15.35
CA ASN A 347 11.42 2.18 -13.94
C ASN A 347 10.99 1.00 -13.05
N ARG A 348 11.97 0.18 -12.67
CA ARG A 348 11.76 -1.03 -11.86
C ARG A 348 11.14 -0.76 -10.48
N THR A 349 11.32 0.44 -9.93
CA THR A 349 10.73 0.85 -8.64
C THR A 349 9.20 0.92 -8.68
N LEU A 350 8.59 1.01 -9.87
CA LEU A 350 7.14 1.04 -10.02
C LEU A 350 6.48 -0.33 -9.88
N PHE A 351 7.24 -1.43 -9.95
CA PHE A 351 6.70 -2.80 -9.95
C PHE A 351 5.81 -3.08 -8.74
N ASP A 352 6.30 -2.75 -7.54
CA ASP A 352 5.63 -3.05 -6.26
C ASP A 352 4.31 -2.30 -6.05
N TYR A 353 4.09 -1.19 -6.75
CA TYR A 353 2.85 -0.42 -6.66
C TYR A 353 1.67 -1.11 -7.35
N PHE A 354 1.95 -2.01 -8.30
CA PHE A 354 0.93 -2.63 -9.16
C PHE A 354 0.75 -4.13 -8.92
N VAL A 355 1.45 -4.71 -7.94
CA VAL A 355 1.20 -6.10 -7.55
C VAL A 355 -0.27 -6.28 -7.12
N PRO A 356 -0.92 -7.38 -7.55
CA PRO A 356 -2.37 -7.57 -7.44
C PRO A 356 -2.95 -7.34 -6.04
N ASP A 357 -2.20 -7.68 -4.99
CA ASP A 357 -2.65 -7.50 -3.61
C ASP A 357 -2.84 -6.02 -3.21
N ARG A 358 -2.18 -5.07 -3.89
CA ARG A 358 -2.30 -3.63 -3.60
C ARG A 358 -3.64 -3.04 -4.02
N TRP A 359 -4.36 -3.66 -4.97
CA TRP A 359 -5.55 -3.06 -5.60
C TRP A 359 -6.74 -4.02 -5.83
N ARG A 360 -6.54 -5.35 -5.87
CA ARG A 360 -7.67 -6.28 -6.10
C ARG A 360 -8.65 -6.39 -4.94
N ARG A 361 -8.16 -6.15 -3.73
CA ARG A 361 -8.88 -6.37 -2.45
C ARG A 361 -9.14 -5.08 -1.67
N THR A 362 -9.05 -3.94 -2.35
CA THR A 362 -9.39 -2.62 -1.81
C THR A 362 -10.85 -2.30 -2.11
N ASN A 363 -11.42 -1.33 -1.38
CA ASN A 363 -12.76 -0.84 -1.68
C ASN A 363 -12.79 -0.28 -3.10
N ARG A 364 -13.84 -0.63 -3.85
CA ARG A 364 -13.90 -0.34 -5.29
C ARG A 364 -15.29 0.06 -5.72
N ILE A 365 -15.34 0.96 -6.69
CA ILE A 365 -16.56 1.45 -7.33
C ILE A 365 -16.61 0.83 -8.72
N LYS A 366 -17.73 0.21 -9.09
CA LYS A 366 -17.91 -0.39 -10.41
C LYS A 366 -18.30 0.70 -11.41
N LEU A 367 -17.51 0.89 -12.46
CA LEU A 367 -17.72 1.95 -13.46
C LEU A 367 -18.51 1.47 -14.69
N SER A 368 -18.72 0.15 -14.84
CA SER A 368 -19.45 -0.41 -15.98
C SER A 368 -20.50 -1.41 -15.54
N LEU A 369 -21.71 -1.30 -16.10
CA LEU A 369 -22.78 -2.27 -15.85
C LEU A 369 -22.40 -3.66 -16.36
N LYS A 370 -21.87 -3.72 -17.59
CA LYS A 370 -21.60 -4.97 -18.33
C LYS A 370 -20.18 -5.47 -18.16
N ASN A 371 -19.18 -4.58 -18.11
CA ASN A 371 -17.78 -4.96 -18.05
C ASN A 371 -17.25 -4.93 -16.62
N GLU A 372 -16.18 -5.67 -16.37
CA GLU A 372 -15.44 -5.64 -15.11
C GLU A 372 -14.44 -4.48 -15.12
N VAL A 373 -14.97 -3.26 -14.94
CA VAL A 373 -14.21 -2.01 -14.82
C VAL A 373 -14.44 -1.43 -13.44
N TYR A 374 -13.36 -1.16 -12.71
CA TYR A 374 -13.42 -0.71 -11.32
C TYR A 374 -12.45 0.43 -11.07
N ARG A 375 -12.92 1.45 -10.34
CA ARG A 375 -12.07 2.47 -9.70
C ARG A 375 -11.74 2.02 -8.29
N THR A 376 -10.48 2.16 -7.88
CA THR A 376 -10.07 1.86 -6.51
C THR A 376 -8.90 2.72 -6.07
N GLN A 377 -8.80 2.92 -4.75
CA GLN A 377 -7.61 3.46 -4.12
C GLN A 377 -6.73 2.29 -3.67
N THR A 378 -5.51 2.22 -4.20
CA THR A 378 -4.52 1.20 -3.83
C THR A 378 -4.09 1.35 -2.37
N ARG A 379 -3.44 0.33 -1.82
CA ARG A 379 -2.86 0.39 -0.46
C ARG A 379 -1.78 1.47 -0.30
N ASP A 380 -1.16 1.90 -1.39
CA ASP A 380 -0.16 2.98 -1.40
C ASP A 380 -0.78 4.36 -1.64
N ASN A 381 -2.10 4.46 -1.48
CA ASN A 381 -2.88 5.70 -1.59
C ASN A 381 -2.90 6.28 -3.02
N ILE A 382 -2.91 5.42 -4.04
CA ILE A 382 -2.95 5.81 -5.45
C ILE A 382 -4.32 5.46 -5.99
N TYR A 383 -4.96 6.38 -6.70
CA TYR A 383 -6.20 6.05 -7.42
C TYR A 383 -5.88 5.46 -8.78
N VAL A 384 -6.46 4.30 -9.08
CA VAL A 384 -6.31 3.59 -10.35
C VAL A 384 -7.64 3.08 -10.84
N VAL A 385 -7.77 2.94 -12.16
CA VAL A 385 -8.85 2.19 -12.80
C VAL A 385 -8.27 0.88 -13.33
N TYR A 386 -8.84 -0.24 -12.92
CA TYR A 386 -8.47 -1.54 -13.48
C TYR A 386 -9.66 -2.17 -14.22
N ARG A 387 -9.35 -2.85 -15.32
CA ARG A 387 -10.33 -3.50 -16.19
C ARG A 387 -9.88 -4.90 -16.55
N ARG A 388 -10.78 -5.89 -16.49
CA ARG A 388 -10.53 -7.22 -17.05
C ARG A 388 -10.56 -7.16 -18.57
N SER A 389 -9.52 -7.67 -19.22
CA SER A 389 -9.46 -7.78 -20.67
C SER A 389 -10.39 -8.88 -21.18
N ASN A 390 -11.05 -8.61 -22.30
CA ASN A 390 -11.90 -9.56 -22.99
C ASN A 390 -11.14 -10.39 -24.03
N ILE A 391 -9.81 -10.35 -24.06
CA ILE A 391 -9.02 -11.24 -24.92
C ILE A 391 -9.44 -12.70 -24.72
N GLY A 392 -9.51 -13.44 -25.83
CA GLY A 392 -9.95 -14.83 -25.80
C GLY A 392 -11.46 -15.02 -25.75
N SER A 393 -12.25 -13.95 -25.65
CA SER A 393 -13.71 -14.01 -25.70
C SER A 393 -14.22 -13.69 -27.10
N LYS A 394 -15.25 -14.40 -27.56
CA LYS A 394 -15.99 -14.01 -28.77
C LYS A 394 -16.82 -12.76 -28.50
N PRO A 395 -16.71 -11.71 -29.33
CA PRO A 395 -17.62 -10.56 -29.26
C PRO A 395 -19.07 -11.03 -29.43
N ARG A 396 -19.94 -10.70 -28.47
CA ARG A 396 -21.38 -11.02 -28.51
C ARG A 396 -22.14 -9.92 -29.24
N ILE A 397 -22.05 -9.95 -30.57
CA ILE A 397 -22.69 -8.99 -31.48
C ILE A 397 -23.36 -9.74 -32.64
N ASP A 398 -24.42 -9.14 -33.18
CA ASP A 398 -25.13 -9.69 -34.34
C ASP A 398 -24.30 -9.46 -35.62
N PRO A 399 -23.91 -10.51 -36.37
CA PRO A 399 -23.05 -10.37 -37.54
C PRO A 399 -23.72 -9.72 -38.76
N LEU A 400 -25.02 -9.44 -38.74
CA LEU A 400 -25.75 -8.92 -39.91
C LEU A 400 -25.39 -7.47 -40.28
N ASP A 401 -24.82 -6.70 -39.36
CA ASP A 401 -24.33 -5.35 -39.63
C ASP A 401 -22.84 -5.33 -40.08
N LYS A 402 -22.47 -4.43 -41.00
CA LYS A 402 -21.12 -4.33 -41.56
C LYS A 402 -20.05 -4.06 -40.50
N ASN A 403 -20.31 -3.17 -39.53
CA ASN A 403 -19.36 -2.89 -38.45
C ASN A 403 -19.26 -4.08 -37.51
N SER A 404 -20.39 -4.76 -37.28
CA SER A 404 -20.42 -5.96 -36.46
C SER A 404 -19.61 -7.13 -37.05
N SER A 405 -19.63 -7.29 -38.38
CA SER A 405 -18.74 -8.24 -39.06
C SER A 405 -17.26 -7.90 -38.86
N LYS A 406 -16.87 -6.61 -38.98
CA LYS A 406 -15.48 -6.16 -38.73
C LYS A 406 -15.04 -6.48 -37.30
N ILE A 407 -15.89 -6.18 -36.31
CA ILE A 407 -15.60 -6.45 -34.90
C ILE A 407 -15.41 -7.96 -34.65
N ARG A 408 -16.25 -8.80 -35.25
CA ARG A 408 -16.17 -10.25 -35.09
C ARG A 408 -14.93 -10.86 -35.75
N GLN A 409 -14.51 -10.31 -36.90
CA GLN A 409 -13.29 -10.75 -37.59
C GLN A 409 -12.02 -10.29 -36.86
N HIS A 410 -12.04 -9.07 -36.29
CA HIS A 410 -10.88 -8.52 -35.57
C HIS A 410 -10.70 -9.15 -34.17
N GLY A 411 -11.81 -9.34 -33.45
CA GLY A 411 -11.82 -9.79 -32.06
C GLY A 411 -11.38 -8.72 -31.06
N TYR A 412 -11.33 -9.06 -29.77
CA TYR A 412 -10.84 -8.13 -28.74
C TYR A 412 -9.32 -7.95 -28.86
N ASN A 413 -8.87 -6.70 -28.68
CA ASN A 413 -7.45 -6.38 -28.55
C ASN A 413 -6.88 -7.03 -27.27
N SER A 414 -5.62 -7.45 -27.33
CA SER A 414 -4.89 -7.88 -26.15
C SER A 414 -4.61 -6.70 -25.20
N PRO A 415 -4.39 -6.96 -23.90
CA PRO A 415 -3.97 -5.90 -22.97
C PRO A 415 -2.78 -5.08 -23.46
N PHE A 416 -1.82 -5.73 -24.13
CA PHE A 416 -0.61 -5.08 -24.64
C PHE A 416 -0.88 -4.28 -25.92
N GLU A 417 -1.75 -4.77 -26.81
CA GLU A 417 -2.24 -4.00 -27.96
C GLU A 417 -2.96 -2.74 -27.47
N GLU A 418 -3.82 -2.85 -26.46
CA GLU A 418 -4.55 -1.69 -25.91
C GLU A 418 -3.63 -0.62 -25.33
N ILE A 419 -2.58 -1.02 -24.59
CA ILE A 419 -1.57 -0.08 -24.07
C ILE A 419 -0.79 0.57 -25.21
N HIS A 420 -0.32 -0.22 -26.17
CA HIS A 420 0.42 0.27 -27.32
C HIS A 420 -0.40 1.27 -28.14
N ILE A 421 -1.67 0.96 -28.40
CA ILE A 421 -2.62 1.84 -29.09
C ILE A 421 -2.78 3.14 -28.30
N ALA A 422 -3.02 3.06 -26.99
CA ALA A 422 -3.17 4.26 -26.15
C ALA A 422 -1.94 5.18 -26.25
N GLN A 423 -0.73 4.62 -26.09
CA GLN A 423 0.50 5.40 -26.22
C GLN A 423 0.67 5.97 -27.64
N THR A 424 0.41 5.19 -28.68
CA THR A 424 0.55 5.63 -30.07
C THR A 424 -0.40 6.78 -30.39
N LEU A 425 -1.68 6.65 -30.02
CA LEU A 425 -2.68 7.70 -30.21
C LEU A 425 -2.29 8.97 -29.42
N LYS A 426 -1.75 8.82 -28.21
CA LYS A 426 -1.24 9.95 -27.41
C LYS A 426 -0.11 10.70 -28.11
N HIS A 427 0.86 9.98 -28.69
CA HIS A 427 1.94 10.60 -29.48
C HIS A 427 1.43 11.30 -30.74
N LEU A 428 0.29 10.85 -31.29
CA LEU A 428 -0.38 11.47 -32.44
C LEU A 428 -1.33 12.61 -32.05
N GLY A 429 -1.33 13.06 -30.79
CA GLY A 429 -2.14 14.18 -30.32
C GLY A 429 -3.61 13.84 -30.02
N ILE A 430 -3.96 12.56 -29.92
CA ILE A 430 -5.28 12.11 -29.46
C ILE A 430 -5.16 11.84 -27.96
N ASN A 431 -5.96 12.53 -27.15
CA ASN A 431 -5.92 12.36 -25.71
C ASN A 431 -6.41 10.97 -25.31
N THR A 432 -5.61 10.27 -24.51
CA THR A 432 -5.89 8.94 -23.99
C THR A 432 -5.67 8.91 -22.49
N THR A 433 -6.31 7.97 -21.79
CA THR A 433 -5.93 7.64 -20.41
C THR A 433 -4.53 7.00 -20.37
N LEU A 434 -3.84 7.14 -19.24
CA LEU A 434 -2.45 6.70 -19.04
C LEU A 434 -2.45 5.22 -18.66
N PRO A 435 -1.86 4.35 -19.48
CA PRO A 435 -1.64 2.96 -19.10
C PRO A 435 -0.54 2.85 -18.04
N LEU A 436 -0.77 2.04 -17.02
CA LEU A 436 0.16 1.82 -15.92
C LEU A 436 0.74 0.41 -15.90
N ALA A 437 -0.11 -0.62 -16.06
CA ALA A 437 0.36 -2.02 -16.03
C ALA A 437 -0.61 -3.02 -16.67
N VAL A 438 -0.10 -4.21 -16.99
CA VAL A 438 -0.86 -5.42 -17.30
C VAL A 438 -0.58 -6.47 -16.24
N TYR A 439 -1.62 -7.10 -15.73
CA TYR A 439 -1.51 -8.22 -14.81
C TYR A 439 -2.25 -9.45 -15.35
N ARG A 440 -1.56 -10.59 -15.38
CA ARG A 440 -2.14 -11.92 -15.68
C ARG A 440 -2.31 -12.72 -14.39
N THR A 441 -3.45 -13.34 -14.20
CA THR A 441 -3.72 -14.19 -13.03
C THR A 441 -2.76 -15.37 -12.92
N GLY A 442 -2.50 -15.81 -11.68
CA GLY A 442 -1.80 -17.08 -11.42
C GLY A 442 -2.69 -18.31 -11.43
N HIS A 443 -4.00 -18.15 -11.20
CA HIS A 443 -4.97 -19.23 -11.36
C HIS A 443 -5.47 -19.29 -12.80
N GLN A 444 -5.72 -20.52 -13.26
CA GLN A 444 -6.32 -20.76 -14.55
C GLN A 444 -7.84 -20.49 -14.52
N THR A 445 -8.35 -19.93 -15.61
CA THR A 445 -9.76 -19.71 -15.85
C THR A 445 -10.16 -20.44 -17.14
N THR A 446 -11.14 -21.33 -17.05
CA THR A 446 -11.66 -22.05 -18.22
C THR A 446 -12.91 -21.36 -18.76
N LYS A 447 -12.84 -20.85 -19.99
CA LYS A 447 -14.03 -20.36 -20.74
C LYS A 447 -14.69 -21.52 -21.48
N THR A 448 -16.01 -21.51 -21.57
CA THR A 448 -16.74 -22.49 -22.40
C THR A 448 -16.40 -22.31 -23.89
N ALA A 449 -16.42 -23.41 -24.65
CA ALA A 449 -15.99 -23.41 -26.06
C ALA A 449 -16.76 -22.41 -26.94
N PHE A 450 -18.05 -22.19 -26.66
CA PHE A 450 -18.87 -21.24 -27.42
C PHE A 450 -18.58 -19.76 -27.09
N LEU A 451 -17.94 -19.48 -25.95
CA LEU A 451 -17.48 -18.13 -25.59
C LEU A 451 -16.04 -17.85 -26.00
N ARG A 452 -15.29 -18.88 -26.35
CA ARG A 452 -13.86 -18.81 -26.59
C ARG A 452 -13.53 -18.39 -28.02
N ASP A 453 -12.58 -17.47 -28.14
CA ASP A 453 -11.95 -17.05 -29.40
C ASP A 453 -10.43 -17.25 -29.29
N ASN A 454 -9.92 -18.32 -29.91
CA ASN A 454 -8.49 -18.63 -29.87
C ASN A 454 -7.68 -17.92 -30.95
N SER A 455 -8.32 -17.29 -31.94
CA SER A 455 -7.63 -16.66 -33.07
C SER A 455 -6.62 -15.62 -32.56
N ARG A 456 -7.02 -14.84 -31.56
CA ARG A 456 -6.17 -13.84 -30.90
C ARG A 456 -4.88 -14.44 -30.34
N PHE A 457 -4.95 -15.56 -29.62
CA PHE A 457 -3.76 -16.19 -29.05
C PHE A 457 -2.85 -16.82 -30.12
N GLN A 458 -3.44 -17.31 -31.22
CA GLN A 458 -2.67 -17.84 -32.34
C GLN A 458 -1.88 -16.73 -33.04
N ASP A 459 -2.51 -15.58 -33.32
CA ASP A 459 -1.87 -14.41 -33.91
C ASP A 459 -0.71 -13.89 -33.02
N LEU A 460 -0.92 -13.89 -31.70
CA LEU A 460 0.03 -13.36 -30.72
C LEU A 460 1.22 -14.29 -30.46
N SER A 461 1.07 -15.60 -30.70
CA SER A 461 2.12 -16.60 -30.49
C SER A 461 3.37 -16.39 -31.37
N ALA A 462 3.21 -15.75 -32.54
CA ALA A 462 4.33 -15.40 -33.41
C ALA A 462 5.14 -14.22 -32.84
N VAL A 463 4.45 -13.22 -32.28
CA VAL A 463 5.06 -12.05 -31.63
C VAL A 463 5.74 -12.45 -30.32
N GLU A 464 5.14 -13.38 -29.58
CA GLU A 464 5.71 -13.91 -28.33
C GLU A 464 7.09 -14.56 -28.53
N LYS A 465 7.29 -15.27 -29.66
CA LYS A 465 8.59 -15.88 -30.02
C LYS A 465 9.71 -14.86 -30.22
N THR A 466 9.39 -13.60 -30.54
CA THR A 466 10.39 -12.55 -30.71
C THR A 466 10.75 -11.85 -29.41
N MET A 467 10.02 -12.09 -28.31
CA MET A 467 10.17 -11.33 -27.05
C MET A 467 11.31 -11.81 -26.13
N GLN A 468 11.99 -12.92 -26.44
CA GLN A 468 13.03 -13.54 -25.57
C GLN A 468 12.58 -13.77 -24.11
N ILE A 469 11.29 -14.02 -23.87
CA ILE A 469 10.75 -14.29 -22.54
C ILE A 469 10.67 -15.81 -22.33
N THR A 470 11.08 -16.29 -21.15
CA THR A 470 11.15 -17.72 -20.81
C THR A 470 9.77 -18.35 -20.50
N ALA A 471 8.72 -17.55 -20.39
CA ALA A 471 7.36 -17.99 -20.08
C ALA A 471 6.35 -17.39 -21.08
N PRO A 472 5.28 -18.12 -21.45
CA PRO A 472 4.26 -17.60 -22.36
C PRO A 472 3.49 -16.44 -21.72
N VAL A 473 3.64 -15.25 -22.31
CA VAL A 473 2.90 -14.01 -22.08
C VAL A 473 1.42 -14.19 -22.41
N PHE A 474 1.09 -14.88 -23.50
CA PHE A 474 -0.27 -15.00 -24.05
C PHE A 474 -0.80 -16.43 -23.91
N SER A 475 -1.74 -16.64 -22.99
CA SER A 475 -2.42 -17.92 -22.81
C SER A 475 -3.92 -17.72 -22.58
N ALA A 476 -4.70 -18.55 -23.25
CA ALA A 476 -6.16 -18.57 -23.15
C ALA A 476 -6.68 -19.10 -21.81
N ASP A 477 -5.80 -19.70 -21.01
CA ASP A 477 -6.16 -20.34 -19.75
C ASP A 477 -6.06 -19.37 -18.57
N PHE A 478 -5.71 -18.10 -18.78
CA PHE A 478 -5.59 -17.10 -17.72
C PHE A 478 -6.40 -15.84 -18.03
N ASP A 479 -6.76 -15.12 -16.97
CA ASP A 479 -7.38 -13.80 -17.08
C ASP A 479 -6.33 -12.70 -17.04
N TYR A 480 -6.60 -11.62 -17.79
CA TYR A 480 -5.74 -10.45 -17.86
C TYR A 480 -6.49 -9.22 -17.37
N TYR A 481 -5.76 -8.33 -16.71
CA TYR A 481 -6.25 -7.05 -16.22
C TYR A 481 -5.32 -5.94 -16.71
N THR A 482 -5.89 -4.86 -17.23
CA THR A 482 -5.18 -3.61 -17.51
C THR A 482 -5.40 -2.64 -16.36
N ILE A 483 -4.35 -1.96 -15.90
CA ILE A 483 -4.37 -0.93 -14.87
C ILE A 483 -4.04 0.41 -15.54
N TRP A 484 -4.86 1.41 -15.25
CA TRP A 484 -4.80 2.76 -15.80
C TRP A 484 -4.81 3.79 -14.67
N ASP A 485 -4.45 5.03 -15.01
CA ASP A 485 -4.74 6.23 -14.22
C ASP A 485 -6.22 6.29 -13.78
N ASN A 486 -6.53 7.14 -12.78
CA ASN A 486 -7.87 7.39 -12.23
C ASN A 486 -8.93 7.94 -13.21
N PHE A 487 -8.69 7.93 -14.53
CA PHE A 487 -9.64 8.37 -15.56
C PHE A 487 -10.09 9.81 -15.33
N ASN A 488 -9.12 10.69 -15.08
CA ASN A 488 -9.43 12.07 -14.73
C ASN A 488 -9.93 12.88 -15.94
N GLY A 489 -9.66 12.45 -17.17
CA GLY A 489 -10.08 13.14 -18.40
C GLY A 489 -9.19 14.32 -18.83
N PHE A 490 -8.17 14.64 -18.04
CA PHE A 490 -7.34 15.86 -18.16
C PHE A 490 -5.87 15.63 -18.52
N GLU A 491 -5.48 14.41 -18.88
CA GLU A 491 -4.05 14.06 -18.97
C GLU A 491 -3.21 14.93 -19.92
N ASN A 492 -3.84 15.72 -20.79
CA ASN A 492 -3.21 16.62 -21.74
C ASN A 492 -3.87 18.02 -21.86
N ILE A 493 -4.85 18.39 -21.02
CA ILE A 493 -5.52 19.72 -21.15
C ILE A 493 -4.73 20.82 -20.41
N SER A 494 -3.43 20.61 -20.18
CA SER A 494 -2.55 21.58 -19.56
C SER A 494 -2.41 22.80 -20.47
N SER A 495 -2.91 23.94 -20.00
CA SER A 495 -2.23 25.22 -20.22
C SER A 495 -0.82 25.11 -19.64
N ASP A 496 0.13 25.91 -20.12
CA ASP A 496 1.52 26.00 -19.62
C ASP A 496 1.63 26.25 -18.09
N SER A 497 0.51 26.52 -17.42
CA SER A 497 0.39 26.79 -15.98
C SER A 497 -0.01 25.59 -15.11
N VAL A 498 -0.41 24.43 -15.66
CA VAL A 498 -0.88 23.26 -14.88
C VAL A 498 0.15 22.13 -14.88
N LYS A 499 0.69 21.80 -13.71
CA LYS A 499 1.68 20.74 -13.48
C LYS A 499 1.08 19.35 -13.36
N TYR A 500 -0.08 19.22 -12.69
CA TYR A 500 -0.84 17.97 -12.57
C TYR A 500 -2.25 18.20 -12.00
N VAL A 501 -3.08 17.15 -12.10
CA VAL A 501 -4.45 17.10 -11.59
C VAL A 501 -4.53 16.09 -10.43
N ILE A 502 -5.34 16.40 -9.42
CA ILE A 502 -5.52 15.56 -8.23
C ILE A 502 -6.99 15.52 -7.82
N ASP A 503 -7.48 14.33 -7.48
CA ASP A 503 -8.81 14.12 -6.91
C ASP A 503 -8.98 14.90 -5.59
N ILE A 504 -10.17 15.46 -5.34
CA ILE A 504 -10.41 16.32 -4.17
C ILE A 504 -10.22 15.60 -2.83
N ASP A 505 -10.59 14.31 -2.74
CA ASP A 505 -10.41 13.53 -1.51
C ASP A 505 -8.92 13.37 -1.25
N HIS A 506 -8.17 13.10 -2.32
CA HIS A 506 -6.74 13.00 -2.24
C HIS A 506 -6.06 14.34 -1.93
N ALA A 507 -6.54 15.45 -2.50
CA ALA A 507 -6.02 16.78 -2.20
C ALA A 507 -6.21 17.13 -0.72
N TYR A 508 -7.38 16.81 -0.16
CA TYR A 508 -7.66 16.96 1.26
C TYR A 508 -6.80 16.04 2.12
N GLU A 509 -6.70 14.75 1.78
CA GLU A 509 -5.82 13.81 2.46
C GLU A 509 -4.37 14.28 2.46
N GLN A 510 -3.91 14.93 1.38
CA GLN A 510 -2.58 15.50 1.22
C GLN A 510 -2.37 16.85 1.92
N ASN A 511 -3.39 17.41 2.57
CA ASN A 511 -3.40 18.79 3.10
C ASN A 511 -3.05 19.85 2.04
N ILE A 512 -3.34 19.57 0.77
CA ILE A 512 -3.24 20.56 -0.32
C ILE A 512 -4.39 21.56 -0.23
N ILE A 513 -5.56 21.06 0.18
CA ILE A 513 -6.74 21.86 0.53
C ILE A 513 -7.17 21.52 1.96
N ASN A 514 -7.78 22.49 2.65
CA ASN A 514 -8.37 22.27 3.96
C ASN A 514 -9.83 21.78 3.85
N LEU A 515 -10.46 21.46 4.99
CA LEU A 515 -11.84 20.95 5.00
C LEU A 515 -12.84 21.99 4.45
N SER A 516 -12.70 23.27 4.82
CA SER A 516 -13.58 24.34 4.32
C SER A 516 -13.48 24.51 2.81
N GLU A 517 -12.28 24.40 2.25
CA GLU A 517 -12.06 24.46 0.80
C GLU A 517 -12.65 23.24 0.09
N LYS A 518 -12.51 22.04 0.68
CA LYS A 518 -13.14 20.82 0.17
C LYS A 518 -14.67 20.97 0.17
N ASP A 519 -15.24 21.42 1.27
CA ASP A 519 -16.69 21.59 1.42
C ASP A 519 -17.22 22.65 0.44
N GLU A 520 -16.50 23.76 0.22
CA GLU A 520 -16.85 24.76 -0.79
C GLU A 520 -16.89 24.15 -2.21
N ILE A 521 -15.89 23.32 -2.55
CA ILE A 521 -15.83 22.63 -3.84
C ILE A 521 -16.99 21.64 -3.99
N LEU A 522 -17.28 20.86 -2.94
CA LEU A 522 -18.40 19.91 -2.93
C LEU A 522 -19.74 20.63 -3.07
N GLU A 523 -19.97 21.72 -2.35
CA GLU A 523 -21.21 22.50 -2.43
C GLU A 523 -21.40 23.11 -3.84
N ARG A 524 -20.32 23.60 -4.46
CA ARG A 524 -20.36 24.09 -5.84
C ARG A 524 -20.63 22.97 -6.85
N ALA A 525 -19.99 21.81 -6.67
CA ALA A 525 -20.22 20.64 -7.50
C ALA A 525 -21.67 20.13 -7.35
N GLU A 526 -22.19 20.10 -6.13
CA GLU A 526 -23.59 19.83 -5.81
C GLU A 526 -24.52 20.81 -6.52
N LYS A 527 -24.24 22.12 -6.51
CA LYS A 527 -25.07 23.09 -7.24
C LYS A 527 -25.08 22.83 -8.75
N VAL A 528 -23.93 22.49 -9.33
CA VAL A 528 -23.83 22.16 -10.75
C VAL A 528 -24.61 20.90 -11.08
N LEU A 529 -24.55 19.87 -10.22
CA LEU A 529 -25.28 18.61 -10.41
C LEU A 529 -26.78 18.77 -10.07
N PHE A 530 -27.16 19.42 -8.98
CA PHE A 530 -28.54 19.63 -8.54
C PHE A 530 -29.32 20.49 -9.53
N ALA A 531 -28.70 21.50 -10.14
CA ALA A 531 -29.29 22.26 -11.24
C ALA A 531 -29.60 21.40 -12.48
N LYS A 532 -29.23 20.11 -12.46
CA LYS A 532 -29.44 19.08 -13.48
C LYS A 532 -30.26 17.89 -12.95
N ASP A 533 -31.08 18.11 -11.92
CA ASP A 533 -32.00 17.11 -11.31
C ASP A 533 -31.31 15.93 -10.60
N PHE A 534 -30.12 16.14 -10.04
CA PHE A 534 -29.41 15.12 -9.26
C PHE A 534 -29.75 15.13 -7.77
N ASP A 535 -29.81 13.93 -7.19
CA ASP A 535 -29.74 13.74 -5.74
C ASP A 535 -28.29 13.89 -5.24
N SER A 536 -28.14 14.48 -4.06
CA SER A 536 -26.87 14.71 -3.37
C SER A 536 -26.04 13.42 -3.16
N ASP A 537 -26.69 12.26 -3.04
CA ASP A 537 -26.04 10.96 -2.84
C ASP A 537 -25.12 10.54 -4.01
N PHE A 538 -25.25 11.16 -5.19
CA PHE A 538 -24.46 10.82 -6.37
C PHE A 538 -23.06 11.43 -6.40
N LEU A 539 -22.74 12.44 -5.58
CA LEU A 539 -21.43 13.10 -5.64
C LEU A 539 -20.26 12.15 -5.47
N THR A 540 -20.42 11.17 -4.59
CA THR A 540 -19.39 10.16 -4.27
C THR A 540 -19.01 9.27 -5.46
N ASN A 541 -19.86 9.24 -6.50
CA ASN A 541 -19.63 8.44 -7.70
C ASN A 541 -18.82 9.20 -8.76
N PHE A 542 -18.76 10.52 -8.71
CA PHE A 542 -18.02 11.32 -9.69
C PHE A 542 -16.54 11.45 -9.34
N VAL A 543 -15.70 11.70 -10.34
CA VAL A 543 -14.32 12.15 -10.12
C VAL A 543 -14.37 13.67 -10.09
N ILE A 544 -14.12 14.26 -8.93
CA ILE A 544 -13.94 15.71 -8.80
C ILE A 544 -12.45 15.95 -8.61
N SER A 545 -11.86 16.77 -9.47
CA SER A 545 -10.42 17.03 -9.45
C SER A 545 -10.10 18.51 -9.43
N ILE A 546 -8.98 18.86 -8.81
CA ILE A 546 -8.40 20.21 -8.80
C ILE A 546 -7.06 20.23 -9.54
N PHE A 547 -6.66 21.42 -9.96
CA PHE A 547 -5.43 21.65 -10.71
C PHE A 547 -4.32 22.19 -9.80
N ILE A 548 -3.11 21.67 -9.99
CA ILE A 548 -1.90 22.12 -9.29
C ILE A 548 -0.94 22.72 -10.31
N ASN A 549 -0.42 23.91 -10.03
CA ASN A 549 0.52 24.63 -10.89
C ASN A 549 1.98 24.18 -10.69
N GLU A 550 2.89 24.75 -11.48
CA GLU A 550 4.33 24.43 -11.41
C GLU A 550 4.97 24.72 -10.03
N GLU A 551 4.43 25.69 -9.30
CA GLU A 551 4.84 26.05 -7.93
C GLU A 551 4.23 25.12 -6.85
N ASP A 552 3.58 24.02 -7.22
CA ASP A 552 2.86 23.10 -6.33
C ASP A 552 1.72 23.79 -5.54
N ARG A 553 1.11 24.82 -6.12
CA ARG A 553 -0.04 25.55 -5.55
C ARG A 553 -1.32 25.22 -6.31
N VAL A 554 -2.44 25.26 -5.60
CA VAL A 554 -3.78 25.08 -6.19
C VAL A 554 -4.07 26.23 -7.15
N VAL A 555 -4.52 25.90 -8.36
CA VAL A 555 -4.97 26.87 -9.36
C VAL A 555 -6.31 27.47 -8.91
N ARG A 556 -6.42 28.79 -9.02
CA ARG A 556 -7.61 29.53 -8.66
C ARG A 556 -8.09 30.38 -9.82
N ASP A 557 -9.40 30.53 -9.92
CA ASP A 557 -10.04 31.34 -10.95
C ASP A 557 -9.92 32.85 -10.63
N ARG A 558 -10.48 33.69 -11.52
CA ARG A 558 -10.48 35.16 -11.35
C ARG A 558 -11.21 35.65 -10.11
N ARG A 559 -12.07 34.82 -9.49
CA ARG A 559 -12.78 35.11 -8.24
C ARG A 559 -12.03 34.57 -7.02
N ASN A 560 -10.79 34.09 -7.21
CA ASN A 560 -9.95 33.48 -6.19
C ASN A 560 -10.54 32.16 -5.62
N GLN A 561 -11.47 31.53 -6.35
CA GLN A 561 -12.02 30.23 -5.99
C GLN A 561 -11.15 29.13 -6.58
N ILE A 562 -11.06 27.98 -5.90
CA ILE A 562 -10.31 26.83 -6.43
C ILE A 562 -10.96 26.36 -7.73
N GLU A 563 -10.15 26.21 -8.77
CA GLU A 563 -10.58 25.60 -10.02
C GLU A 563 -10.70 24.10 -9.83
N ALA A 564 -11.90 23.58 -10.10
CA ALA A 564 -12.18 22.17 -10.04
C ALA A 564 -13.09 21.75 -11.19
N THR A 565 -13.07 20.46 -11.48
CA THR A 565 -13.81 19.86 -12.59
C THR A 565 -14.45 18.55 -12.20
N ILE A 566 -15.58 18.26 -12.82
CA ILE A 566 -16.31 17.01 -12.70
C ILE A 566 -16.17 16.27 -14.02
N SER A 567 -15.73 15.02 -13.96
CA SER A 567 -15.52 14.18 -15.15
C SER A 567 -16.63 13.15 -15.33
N PHE A 568 -17.07 13.00 -16.58
CA PHE A 568 -18.15 12.12 -17.01
C PHE A 568 -17.68 11.30 -18.21
N ASP A 569 -18.32 10.16 -18.45
CA ASP A 569 -18.30 9.63 -19.80
C ASP A 569 -19.32 10.36 -20.70
N ALA A 570 -19.06 10.41 -22.00
CA ALA A 570 -19.86 11.23 -22.93
C ALA A 570 -21.30 10.74 -23.06
N LEU A 571 -21.58 9.44 -22.84
CA LEU A 571 -22.97 8.95 -22.84
C LEU A 571 -23.70 9.48 -21.62
N THR A 572 -23.10 9.36 -20.44
CA THR A 572 -23.64 9.95 -19.23
C THR A 572 -23.83 11.46 -19.39
N ALA A 573 -22.86 12.21 -19.92
CA ALA A 573 -23.04 13.65 -20.17
C ALA A 573 -24.23 13.97 -21.10
N PHE A 574 -24.50 13.13 -22.10
CA PHE A 574 -25.66 13.27 -22.97
C PHE A 574 -26.98 12.88 -22.30
N GLU A 575 -27.03 11.75 -21.59
CA GLU A 575 -28.21 11.27 -20.85
C GLU A 575 -28.64 12.28 -19.78
N LEU A 576 -27.68 13.04 -19.24
CA LEU A 576 -27.89 14.09 -18.25
C LEU A 576 -28.17 15.47 -18.87
N ASN A 577 -28.31 15.55 -20.19
CA ASN A 577 -28.52 16.81 -20.91
C ASN A 577 -27.44 17.87 -20.61
N LEU A 578 -26.21 17.46 -20.29
CA LEU A 578 -25.06 18.36 -20.18
C LEU A 578 -24.59 18.79 -21.57
N ILE A 579 -24.59 17.85 -22.52
CA ILE A 579 -24.39 18.10 -23.94
C ILE A 579 -25.64 17.77 -24.74
N ASN A 580 -25.92 18.54 -25.77
CA ASN A 580 -27.02 18.26 -26.69
C ASN A 580 -26.61 17.24 -27.78
N GLN A 581 -27.59 16.81 -28.57
CA GLN A 581 -27.36 15.81 -29.62
C GLN A 581 -26.32 16.25 -30.67
N LYS A 582 -26.28 17.54 -31.03
CA LYS A 582 -25.33 18.08 -32.00
C LYS A 582 -23.90 18.02 -31.44
N GLU A 583 -23.71 18.42 -30.20
CA GLU A 583 -22.42 18.35 -29.49
C GLU A 583 -21.95 16.90 -29.33
N TYR A 584 -22.85 16.00 -28.91
CA TYR A 584 -22.56 14.57 -28.80
C TYR A 584 -22.11 13.96 -30.14
N LEU A 585 -22.81 14.27 -31.24
CA LEU A 585 -22.42 13.79 -32.57
C LEU A 585 -21.11 14.44 -33.04
N SER A 586 -20.87 15.72 -32.72
CA SER A 586 -19.62 16.42 -33.03
C SER A 586 -18.42 15.73 -32.38
N ILE A 587 -18.52 15.40 -31.09
CA ILE A 587 -17.50 14.65 -30.33
C ILE A 587 -17.11 13.36 -31.06
N PHE A 588 -18.11 12.59 -31.52
CA PHE A 588 -17.89 11.32 -32.20
C PHE A 588 -17.25 11.49 -33.57
N ASN A 589 -17.75 12.43 -34.37
CA ASN A 589 -17.24 12.66 -35.72
C ASN A 589 -15.79 13.14 -35.66
N ARG A 590 -15.47 14.08 -34.77
CA ARG A 590 -14.10 14.56 -34.56
C ARG A 590 -13.15 13.44 -34.16
N LEU A 591 -13.55 12.57 -33.23
CA LEU A 591 -12.70 11.44 -32.87
C LEU A 591 -12.54 10.46 -34.03
N LYS A 592 -13.60 10.17 -34.78
CA LYS A 592 -13.50 9.33 -35.99
C LYS A 592 -12.51 9.93 -36.97
N ASP A 593 -12.59 11.22 -37.24
CA ASP A 593 -11.68 11.91 -38.16
C ASP A 593 -10.22 11.85 -37.66
N LYS A 594 -10.01 12.06 -36.35
CA LYS A 594 -8.68 11.91 -35.72
C LYS A 594 -8.15 10.47 -35.82
N LEU A 595 -8.99 9.47 -35.56
CA LEU A 595 -8.61 8.05 -35.70
C LEU A 595 -8.28 7.72 -37.15
N LEU A 596 -9.09 8.18 -38.11
CA LEU A 596 -8.84 7.98 -39.54
C LEU A 596 -7.53 8.63 -39.97
N ALA A 597 -7.24 9.84 -39.50
CA ALA A 597 -5.96 10.52 -39.74
C ALA A 597 -4.77 9.76 -39.14
N ALA A 598 -4.99 9.00 -38.06
CA ALA A 598 -4.02 8.11 -37.45
C ALA A 598 -3.97 6.71 -38.12
N ASP A 599 -4.60 6.50 -39.28
CA ASP A 599 -4.72 5.20 -39.98
C ASP A 599 -5.47 4.12 -39.16
N CYS A 600 -6.47 4.54 -38.38
CA CYS A 600 -7.19 3.69 -37.43
C CYS A 600 -8.70 3.84 -37.54
N GLU A 601 -9.43 2.82 -37.10
CA GLU A 601 -10.86 2.92 -36.85
C GLU A 601 -11.26 2.24 -35.54
N LYS A 602 -12.33 2.74 -34.92
CA LYS A 602 -13.03 2.09 -33.80
C LYS A 602 -14.47 1.78 -34.21
N PRO A 603 -14.75 0.57 -34.73
CA PRO A 603 -16.05 0.22 -35.31
C PRO A 603 -17.19 0.18 -34.28
N ASP A 604 -16.89 0.08 -32.99
CA ASP A 604 -17.85 0.03 -31.89
C ASP A 604 -17.86 1.31 -31.03
N LEU A 605 -17.45 2.46 -31.58
CA LEU A 605 -17.37 3.72 -30.81
C LEU A 605 -18.72 4.05 -30.13
N LYS A 606 -18.68 4.31 -28.81
CA LYS A 606 -19.82 4.55 -27.91
C LYS A 606 -19.44 5.66 -26.93
N GLY A 607 -20.44 6.30 -26.31
CA GLY A 607 -20.21 7.47 -25.46
C GLY A 607 -19.39 7.14 -24.21
N HIS A 608 -19.61 5.96 -23.62
CA HIS A 608 -18.84 5.48 -22.47
C HIS A 608 -17.38 5.10 -22.79
N HIS A 609 -16.92 5.29 -24.03
CA HIS A 609 -15.51 5.15 -24.40
C HIS A 609 -14.76 6.48 -24.30
N LEU A 610 -15.47 7.59 -24.06
CA LEU A 610 -14.93 8.95 -24.09
C LEU A 610 -15.23 9.63 -22.77
N LEU A 611 -14.22 10.28 -22.21
CA LEU A 611 -14.34 11.11 -21.03
C LEU A 611 -14.43 12.58 -21.46
N VAL A 612 -15.34 13.31 -20.84
CA VAL A 612 -15.53 14.76 -20.95
C VAL A 612 -15.60 15.36 -19.55
N SER A 613 -15.29 16.63 -19.43
CA SER A 613 -15.24 17.29 -18.12
C SER A 613 -15.83 18.68 -18.17
N ILE A 614 -16.51 19.07 -17.10
CA ILE A 614 -17.05 20.42 -16.89
C ILE A 614 -16.37 21.08 -15.71
N ASN A 615 -16.20 22.40 -15.76
CA ASN A 615 -15.79 23.19 -14.60
C ASN A 615 -16.98 23.43 -13.66
N LEU A 616 -16.70 23.95 -12.46
CA LEU A 616 -17.74 24.31 -11.49
C LEU A 616 -18.59 25.54 -11.88
N ASN A 617 -18.36 26.13 -13.06
CA ASN A 617 -19.20 27.15 -13.67
C ASN A 617 -20.13 26.56 -14.74
N ASN A 618 -20.21 25.22 -14.83
CA ASN A 618 -21.02 24.48 -15.81
C ASN A 618 -20.60 24.73 -17.27
N GLU A 619 -19.31 24.97 -17.50
CA GLU A 619 -18.73 25.06 -18.85
C GLU A 619 -17.87 23.84 -19.12
N PHE A 620 -18.00 23.27 -20.32
CA PHE A 620 -17.13 22.20 -20.77
C PHE A 620 -15.70 22.70 -20.94
N ILE A 621 -14.77 21.85 -20.54
CA ILE A 621 -13.37 22.06 -20.83
C ILE A 621 -13.17 21.89 -22.33
N LYS A 622 -12.46 22.87 -22.90
CA LYS A 622 -12.23 22.96 -24.33
C LYS A 622 -10.78 22.67 -24.68
N ASP A 623 -10.56 22.11 -25.85
CA ASP A 623 -9.23 21.96 -26.42
C ASP A 623 -8.77 23.26 -27.12
N ALA A 624 -7.58 23.23 -27.72
CA ALA A 624 -6.97 24.37 -28.39
C ALA A 624 -7.82 24.92 -29.56
N ASP A 625 -8.71 24.10 -30.13
CA ASP A 625 -9.61 24.49 -31.21
C ASP A 625 -10.92 25.13 -30.67
N GLY A 626 -11.08 25.24 -29.35
CA GLY A 626 -12.28 25.80 -28.71
C GLY A 626 -13.46 24.82 -28.66
N GLU A 627 -13.23 23.55 -28.99
CA GLU A 627 -14.20 22.47 -28.99
C GLU A 627 -14.13 21.66 -27.69
N ILE A 628 -15.17 20.90 -27.35
CA ILE A 628 -15.17 20.06 -26.13
C ILE A 628 -13.99 19.08 -26.17
N ALA A 629 -13.12 19.18 -25.16
CA ALA A 629 -11.99 18.29 -25.00
C ALA A 629 -12.48 16.89 -24.62
N THR A 630 -11.92 15.87 -25.26
CA THR A 630 -12.32 14.47 -25.06
C THR A 630 -11.10 13.61 -24.84
N THR A 631 -11.21 12.65 -23.92
CA THR A 631 -10.14 11.67 -23.61
C THR A 631 -10.67 10.26 -23.87
N LEU A 632 -9.99 9.51 -24.73
CA LEU A 632 -10.34 8.12 -25.04
C LEU A 632 -9.89 7.19 -23.90
N CYS A 633 -10.81 6.38 -23.37
CA CYS A 633 -10.55 5.51 -22.21
C CYS A 633 -10.81 4.02 -22.48
N ASN A 634 -11.31 3.64 -23.67
CA ASN A 634 -11.49 2.26 -24.07
C ASN A 634 -10.89 1.99 -25.46
N PHE A 635 -9.90 1.09 -25.49
CA PHE A 635 -9.11 0.73 -26.66
C PHE A 635 -9.48 -0.63 -27.26
N GLU A 636 -10.53 -1.29 -26.75
CA GLU A 636 -11.07 -2.50 -27.36
C GLU A 636 -11.49 -2.21 -28.81
N PHE A 637 -11.26 -3.17 -29.71
CA PHE A 637 -11.65 -3.12 -31.12
C PHE A 637 -11.05 -1.99 -31.97
N ILE A 638 -10.16 -1.16 -31.44
CA ILE A 638 -9.38 -0.25 -32.27
C ILE A 638 -8.48 -1.10 -33.16
N ARG A 639 -8.51 -0.81 -34.46
CA ARG A 639 -7.75 -1.53 -35.46
C ARG A 639 -7.19 -0.56 -36.49
N GLY A 640 -6.06 -0.92 -37.08
CA GLY A 640 -5.50 -0.17 -38.21
C GLY A 640 -6.29 -0.43 -39.49
N LEU A 641 -6.34 0.56 -40.38
CA LEU A 641 -7.03 0.44 -41.68
C LEU A 641 -6.12 -0.15 -42.74
N TYR A 642 -4.93 0.43 -42.93
CA TYR A 642 -3.95 -0.03 -43.92
C TYR A 642 -2.72 -0.67 -43.28
N ARG A 643 -2.29 -0.16 -42.12
CA ARG A 643 -1.18 -0.74 -41.36
C ARG A 643 -1.68 -1.44 -40.12
N SER A 644 -1.18 -2.65 -39.89
CA SER A 644 -1.38 -3.33 -38.62
C SER A 644 -0.66 -2.57 -37.50
N PHE A 645 -1.28 -2.50 -36.32
CA PHE A 645 -0.59 -2.11 -35.07
C PHE A 645 0.39 -3.19 -34.55
N ARG A 646 0.51 -4.29 -35.29
CA ARG A 646 1.32 -5.47 -34.97
C ARG A 646 2.52 -5.59 -35.88
#